data_AF-A0A7Y7C9T2-F1
#
_entry.id   AF-A0A7Y7C9T2-F1
#
_cell.length_a   1.000
_cell.length_b   1.000
_cell.length_c   1.000
_cell.angle_alpha   90.00
_cell.angle_beta   90.00
_cell.angle_gamma   90.00
#
_symmetry.space_group_name_H-M   'P 1'
#
loop_
_entity.id
_entity.type
_entity.pdbx_description
1 polymer ?
#
loop_
_entity_poly.entity_id
_entity_poly.type
_entity_poly.pdbx_seq_one_letter_code
_entity_poly.pdbx_strand_id
1 'polypeptide(L)'
;MTSRLVSLRVARFASLVLTCVLGACTSDDKPPGPSSRAPGVALLQIENAQVAPGVPVRLRCTADDPDGDRLVYVFDWGQGGTLPQSPEVDSGTTSGVDVPISREGTYQARCRAVDTATTVGAWSPQLSFIVGEPPPDGNRGLQVEVVGQGRVTSTPSGVDCPGTCSVRHSAGTRLTLEAVPASGWQLLGTSACTGTGRSCELLLDADKVVTVRFAPALDTALSWQRTGAQLPTSPEWSPDGTLLAAVDGSVSTPGMLRVWDATQGRVKRQTAAVAPARFSSVAWKPGSGAVVAVGLSTGSVAVLDAVTGVTLHEWTVQAGNVRALAWSPDGTRLATATDASKEVHFWNPTTGARAGQTLTAVDKVRRLAWSPDGVRIAMQVGILSRWVEFHVVGTQGPEELLPDAAGFAWSPDGTRFAAGFQGEVKVYSTAGYRVEATHAGAWGLATQVDWSADGRWLGVAGSAARSLFVLDAGTGAVVVDASQVTTDPNAQGYDAFRFHPTKLQFVVVDDLPETLDVFTVDSGEASYSRREVLSHRYTVRAAAWRSSGEVLASSGDEGRVRLWNRAGDSLRTLDGHGGQAVRALAWNTAGTRLFTGGDDGVINAWNADDGTLAQLPIRRETTPALEVYQVAPSPDGVRVASAMGVTTVASHRGVIRVHHVQSGAELFRFPDGSRQVLSVAWTPEGRLVVAYFDKSWDVWDPVTQVLTSVASVADMTSLAVALSPDGTKLAFGGRPGLSLWEVSTGRQLAQTPFAFSPETLAWSEDGRRVAGGGSGGQVFVWDTSVPSLPATVIGFHDNTVSAVSWGPGGNLVATGGRDGALRVWRFTP
;
A
#
# COMPACT_ATOMS: atom_id res chain seq x y z
N MET A 1 13.64 -30.59 -49.83
CA MET A 1 13.23 -30.83 -51.23
C MET A 1 12.32 -29.68 -51.67
N THR A 2 12.18 -29.44 -52.99
CA THR A 2 11.19 -28.59 -53.71
C THR A 2 10.18 -27.81 -52.85
N SER A 3 10.08 -26.47 -52.78
CA SER A 3 10.23 -25.37 -53.76
C SER A 3 9.09 -25.21 -54.81
N ARG A 4 8.11 -24.34 -54.48
CA ARG A 4 7.30 -23.40 -55.33
C ARG A 4 6.21 -22.76 -54.42
N LEU A 5 6.02 -21.43 -54.34
CA LEU A 5 5.42 -20.51 -55.33
C LEU A 5 3.97 -20.93 -55.67
N VAL A 6 2.90 -20.11 -55.66
CA VAL A 6 2.69 -18.63 -55.62
C VAL A 6 1.19 -18.38 -55.21
N SER A 7 0.60 -17.22 -54.85
CA SER A 7 0.95 -15.79 -54.80
C SER A 7 0.08 -15.00 -53.76
N LEU A 8 0.18 -13.67 -53.80
CA LEU A 8 -0.71 -12.63 -53.22
C LEU A 8 -2.06 -12.53 -54.01
N ARG A 9 -3.10 -11.74 -53.70
CA ARG A 9 -3.22 -10.47 -52.93
C ARG A 9 -4.68 -10.08 -52.56
N VAL A 10 -4.84 -9.43 -51.40
CA VAL A 10 -5.85 -8.42 -50.96
C VAL A 10 -6.97 -7.97 -51.93
N ALA A 11 -8.26 -8.01 -51.51
CA ALA A 11 -9.26 -6.91 -51.63
C ALA A 11 -10.62 -7.16 -50.92
N ARG A 12 -11.36 -6.07 -50.64
CA ARG A 12 -12.59 -5.93 -49.81
C ARG A 12 -13.94 -6.30 -50.48
N PHE A 13 -14.93 -6.62 -49.63
CA PHE A 13 -16.38 -6.32 -49.67
C PHE A 13 -17.18 -6.30 -51.00
N ALA A 14 -18.30 -7.03 -51.01
CA ALA A 14 -19.56 -6.65 -51.66
C ALA A 14 -20.76 -7.28 -50.90
N SER A 15 -21.91 -6.60 -50.89
CA SER A 15 -23.16 -7.07 -50.25
C SER A 15 -24.08 -7.81 -51.23
N LEU A 16 -24.99 -8.66 -50.74
CA LEU A 16 -26.18 -9.07 -51.50
C LEU A 16 -27.39 -9.34 -50.59
N VAL A 17 -28.60 -9.18 -51.14
CA VAL A 17 -29.90 -9.34 -50.48
C VAL A 17 -30.81 -10.17 -51.40
N LEU A 18 -31.59 -11.12 -50.84
CA LEU A 18 -32.74 -11.77 -51.50
C LEU A 18 -33.62 -12.42 -50.40
N THR A 19 -34.80 -11.89 -50.04
CA THR A 19 -36.15 -11.96 -50.68
C THR A 19 -36.97 -13.18 -50.24
N CYS A 20 -38.20 -12.95 -49.75
CA CYS A 20 -39.17 -13.97 -49.30
C CYS A 20 -40.31 -14.21 -50.32
N VAL A 21 -40.92 -15.41 -50.34
CA VAL A 21 -42.28 -15.65 -50.86
C VAL A 21 -43.03 -16.76 -50.09
N LEU A 22 -44.14 -16.36 -49.46
CA LEU A 22 -45.44 -17.03 -49.16
C LEU A 22 -45.62 -18.57 -49.17
N GLY A 23 -46.39 -19.07 -48.19
CA GLY A 23 -47.12 -20.34 -48.18
C GLY A 23 -47.74 -20.64 -46.80
N ALA A 24 -49.02 -21.06 -46.70
CA ALA A 24 -49.76 -21.10 -45.42
C ALA A 24 -50.53 -22.41 -45.14
N CYS A 25 -50.75 -22.70 -43.86
CA CYS A 25 -51.70 -23.69 -43.30
C CYS A 25 -52.32 -23.14 -42.00
N THR A 26 -53.44 -23.73 -41.55
CA THR A 26 -54.36 -23.15 -40.53
C THR A 26 -54.36 -23.89 -39.18
N SER A 27 -55.19 -23.37 -38.26
CA SER A 27 -55.54 -23.88 -36.93
C SER A 27 -56.26 -25.27 -36.98
N ASP A 28 -56.52 -26.00 -35.88
CA ASP A 28 -56.78 -25.61 -34.49
C ASP A 28 -56.31 -26.65 -33.44
N ASP A 29 -55.82 -26.16 -32.28
CA ASP A 29 -56.07 -26.76 -30.95
C ASP A 29 -55.75 -25.74 -29.82
N LYS A 30 -56.56 -25.70 -28.75
CA LYS A 30 -56.53 -24.72 -27.63
C LYS A 30 -57.43 -25.23 -26.47
N PRO A 31 -57.37 -24.77 -25.19
CA PRO A 31 -56.53 -23.76 -24.54
C PRO A 31 -55.81 -24.35 -23.28
N PRO A 32 -55.43 -23.64 -22.17
CA PRO A 32 -55.85 -22.33 -21.64
C PRO A 32 -55.26 -21.09 -22.35
N GLY A 33 -55.68 -19.90 -21.94
CA GLY A 33 -55.17 -18.62 -22.46
C GLY A 33 -53.85 -18.17 -21.83
N PRO A 34 -53.18 -17.15 -22.40
CA PRO A 34 -51.98 -16.57 -21.80
C PRO A 34 -52.33 -15.88 -20.49
N SER A 35 -51.61 -16.21 -19.43
CA SER A 35 -51.44 -15.31 -18.29
C SER A 35 -50.43 -14.25 -18.70
N SER A 36 -50.90 -13.08 -19.14
CA SER A 36 -50.01 -11.95 -19.44
C SER A 36 -49.13 -11.63 -18.24
N ARG A 37 -47.85 -11.34 -18.46
CA ARG A 37 -46.85 -11.13 -17.41
C ARG A 37 -46.70 -9.65 -17.09
N ALA A 38 -46.56 -9.34 -15.80
CA ALA A 38 -46.34 -7.98 -15.34
C ALA A 38 -45.11 -7.34 -16.03
N PRO A 39 -45.25 -6.12 -16.60
CA PRO A 39 -44.15 -5.36 -17.15
C PRO A 39 -42.99 -5.18 -16.17
N GLY A 40 -41.79 -5.01 -16.72
CA GLY A 40 -40.57 -4.78 -15.95
C GLY A 40 -40.63 -3.52 -15.06
N VAL A 41 -39.66 -3.40 -14.16
CA VAL A 41 -39.51 -2.20 -13.32
C VAL A 41 -39.27 -0.99 -14.22
N ALA A 42 -40.22 -0.06 -14.25
CA ALA A 42 -40.16 1.06 -15.18
C ALA A 42 -39.09 2.08 -14.77
N LEU A 43 -38.37 2.60 -15.77
CA LEU A 43 -37.36 3.64 -15.61
C LEU A 43 -37.99 5.01 -15.81
N LEU A 44 -38.04 5.82 -14.75
CA LEU A 44 -38.42 7.24 -14.85
C LEU A 44 -37.23 8.08 -15.30
N GLN A 45 -37.47 8.97 -16.26
CA GLN A 45 -36.61 10.10 -16.61
C GLN A 45 -37.40 11.41 -16.49
N ILE A 46 -36.75 12.47 -16.01
CA ILE A 46 -37.31 13.83 -15.98
C ILE A 46 -36.44 14.67 -16.92
N GLU A 47 -37.00 15.19 -18.02
CA GLU A 47 -36.19 15.97 -18.99
C GLU A 47 -35.73 17.32 -18.41
N ASN A 48 -36.51 17.89 -17.49
CA ASN A 48 -36.30 19.19 -16.88
C ASN A 48 -36.51 19.13 -15.35
N ALA A 49 -35.48 18.65 -14.63
CA ALA A 49 -35.53 18.45 -13.17
C ALA A 49 -35.63 19.74 -12.32
N GLN A 50 -35.53 20.92 -12.92
CA GLN A 50 -35.97 22.18 -12.32
C GLN A 50 -36.73 23.03 -13.35
N VAL A 51 -37.85 23.63 -12.94
CA VAL A 51 -38.68 24.51 -13.78
C VAL A 51 -39.23 25.71 -12.99
N ALA A 52 -39.49 26.83 -13.67
CA ALA A 52 -40.24 27.94 -13.09
C ALA A 52 -41.73 27.57 -12.88
N PRO A 53 -42.45 28.18 -11.92
CA PRO A 53 -43.86 27.89 -11.67
C PRO A 53 -44.75 28.02 -12.91
N GLY A 54 -45.55 26.99 -13.18
CA GLY A 54 -46.45 26.92 -14.33
C GLY A 54 -45.82 26.40 -15.63
N VAL A 55 -44.49 26.26 -15.70
CA VAL A 55 -43.82 25.58 -16.82
C VAL A 55 -44.00 24.05 -16.64
N PRO A 56 -44.41 23.28 -17.68
CA PRO A 56 -44.62 21.84 -17.53
C PRO A 56 -43.33 21.05 -17.23
N VAL A 57 -43.39 20.20 -16.20
CA VAL A 57 -42.38 19.18 -15.93
C VAL A 57 -42.64 17.97 -16.81
N ARG A 58 -41.62 17.55 -17.55
CA ARG A 58 -41.70 16.48 -18.55
C ARG A 58 -41.24 15.17 -17.94
N LEU A 59 -42.22 14.35 -17.59
CA LEU A 59 -42.00 13.01 -17.08
C LEU A 59 -42.01 12.04 -18.26
N ARG A 60 -40.98 11.19 -18.35
CA ARG A 60 -40.81 10.15 -19.37
C ARG A 60 -40.57 8.82 -18.66
N CYS A 61 -41.12 7.75 -19.22
CA CYS A 61 -41.05 6.44 -18.62
C CYS A 61 -40.80 5.41 -19.72
N THR A 62 -40.00 4.39 -19.39
CA THR A 62 -39.67 3.28 -20.29
C THR A 62 -39.71 1.98 -19.48
N ALA A 63 -40.33 0.93 -20.02
CA ALA A 63 -40.24 -0.42 -19.50
C ALA A 63 -40.30 -1.42 -20.65
N ASP A 64 -39.71 -2.60 -20.43
CA ASP A 64 -39.91 -3.76 -21.30
C ASP A 64 -41.01 -4.65 -20.74
N ASP A 65 -41.89 -5.10 -21.62
CA ASP A 65 -42.89 -6.12 -21.38
C ASP A 65 -42.34 -7.53 -21.70
N PRO A 66 -42.47 -8.54 -20.82
CA PRO A 66 -41.94 -9.89 -21.06
C PRO A 66 -42.63 -10.66 -22.20
N ASP A 67 -43.84 -10.25 -22.59
CA ASP A 67 -44.69 -10.92 -23.57
C ASP A 67 -44.70 -10.15 -24.91
N GLY A 68 -44.35 -8.86 -24.86
CA GLY A 68 -44.39 -7.92 -25.97
C GLY A 68 -45.69 -7.11 -26.06
N ASP A 69 -46.51 -7.12 -25.01
CA ASP A 69 -47.75 -6.34 -24.94
C ASP A 69 -47.47 -4.82 -25.00
N ARG A 70 -48.49 -4.03 -25.38
CA ARG A 70 -48.37 -2.57 -25.48
C ARG A 70 -48.58 -1.93 -24.10
N LEU A 71 -47.82 -0.88 -23.82
CA LEU A 71 -47.68 -0.29 -22.49
C LEU A 71 -48.25 1.13 -22.40
N VAL A 72 -48.92 1.39 -21.28
CA VAL A 72 -49.33 2.71 -20.80
C VAL A 72 -48.62 3.00 -19.48
N TYR A 73 -47.89 4.12 -19.41
CA TYR A 73 -47.19 4.51 -18.19
C TYR A 73 -48.05 5.40 -17.29
N VAL A 74 -48.18 5.02 -16.03
CA VAL A 74 -48.90 5.75 -14.98
C VAL A 74 -47.90 6.54 -14.13
N PHE A 75 -48.15 7.83 -13.89
CA PHE A 75 -47.23 8.72 -13.15
C PHE A 75 -47.83 9.19 -11.82
N ASP A 76 -46.99 9.30 -10.79
CA ASP A 76 -47.34 9.83 -9.47
C ASP A 76 -46.24 10.77 -8.97
N TRP A 77 -46.60 12.01 -8.61
CA TRP A 77 -45.71 13.01 -8.00
C TRP A 77 -46.24 13.56 -6.66
N GLY A 78 -47.07 12.79 -5.95
CA GLY A 78 -47.46 13.08 -4.58
C GLY A 78 -48.49 14.22 -4.43
N GLN A 79 -49.42 14.37 -5.38
CA GLN A 79 -50.52 15.35 -5.30
C GLN A 79 -51.91 14.77 -4.97
N GLY A 80 -52.04 13.45 -4.82
CA GLY A 80 -53.25 12.82 -4.26
C GLY A 80 -54.52 13.01 -5.11
N GLY A 81 -54.53 12.42 -6.31
CA GLY A 81 -55.68 12.47 -7.22
C GLY A 81 -55.56 11.44 -8.34
N THR A 82 -56.29 11.66 -9.44
CA THR A 82 -56.18 10.83 -10.64
C THR A 82 -54.76 10.88 -11.21
N LEU A 83 -54.10 9.74 -11.25
CA LEU A 83 -52.76 9.60 -11.82
C LEU A 83 -52.84 9.67 -13.35
N PRO A 84 -52.16 10.60 -14.04
CA PRO A 84 -52.20 10.69 -15.48
C PRO A 84 -51.43 9.54 -16.14
N GLN A 85 -51.78 9.32 -17.39
CA GLN A 85 -51.29 8.21 -18.21
C GLN A 85 -50.63 8.76 -19.48
N SER A 86 -49.57 8.10 -19.93
CA SER A 86 -49.01 8.36 -21.26
C SER A 86 -49.94 7.87 -22.38
N PRO A 87 -49.71 8.29 -23.63
CA PRO A 87 -50.15 7.52 -24.78
C PRO A 87 -49.63 6.08 -24.72
N GLU A 88 -50.42 5.13 -25.25
CA GLU A 88 -50.09 3.71 -25.39
C GLU A 88 -49.00 3.51 -26.47
N VAL A 89 -47.91 2.84 -26.10
CA VAL A 89 -46.74 2.59 -26.95
C VAL A 89 -46.30 1.14 -26.90
N ASP A 90 -45.43 0.74 -27.82
CA ASP A 90 -44.95 -0.64 -27.90
C ASP A 90 -43.87 -0.88 -26.81
N SER A 91 -43.72 -2.13 -26.35
CA SER A 91 -42.71 -2.53 -25.36
C SER A 91 -41.32 -1.94 -25.64
N GLY A 92 -40.63 -1.45 -24.61
CA GLY A 92 -39.33 -0.77 -24.72
C GLY A 92 -39.38 0.67 -25.23
N THR A 93 -40.55 1.18 -25.66
CA THR A 93 -40.69 2.56 -26.14
C THR A 93 -40.86 3.55 -24.99
N THR A 94 -40.06 4.61 -24.97
CA THR A 94 -40.22 5.74 -24.05
C THR A 94 -41.47 6.55 -24.38
N SER A 95 -42.36 6.74 -23.40
CA SER A 95 -43.55 7.61 -23.51
C SER A 95 -43.77 8.38 -22.21
N GLY A 96 -44.68 9.34 -22.17
CA GLY A 96 -44.83 10.18 -20.97
C GLY A 96 -45.88 11.26 -21.00
N VAL A 97 -45.76 12.18 -20.03
CA VAL A 97 -46.70 13.27 -19.75
C VAL A 97 -45.96 14.56 -19.40
N ASP A 98 -46.58 15.70 -19.74
CA ASP A 98 -46.08 17.03 -19.41
C ASP A 98 -47.01 17.66 -18.37
N VAL A 99 -46.51 17.87 -17.15
CA VAL A 99 -47.31 18.21 -15.97
C VAL A 99 -47.10 19.68 -15.57
N PRO A 100 -48.07 20.58 -15.77
CA PRO A 100 -47.97 21.96 -15.30
C PRO A 100 -48.14 22.02 -13.77
N ILE A 101 -47.14 22.54 -13.06
CA ILE A 101 -47.16 22.69 -11.60
C ILE A 101 -46.89 24.16 -11.25
N SER A 102 -47.88 24.83 -10.67
CA SER A 102 -47.84 26.28 -10.38
C SER A 102 -47.52 26.62 -8.93
N ARG A 103 -47.29 25.61 -8.07
CA ARG A 103 -46.89 25.78 -6.68
C ARG A 103 -45.40 25.46 -6.55
N GLU A 104 -44.67 26.32 -5.84
CA GLU A 104 -43.25 26.11 -5.57
C GLU A 104 -43.02 25.02 -4.52
N GLY A 105 -41.90 24.31 -4.69
CA GLY A 105 -41.45 23.26 -3.77
C GLY A 105 -40.59 22.20 -4.43
N THR A 106 -40.06 21.30 -3.61
CA THR A 106 -39.44 20.05 -4.07
C THR A 106 -40.51 18.96 -4.16
N TYR A 107 -40.56 18.28 -5.30
CA TYR A 107 -41.50 17.20 -5.61
C TYR A 107 -40.75 15.90 -5.88
N GLN A 108 -41.42 14.75 -5.75
CA GLN A 108 -40.86 13.43 -6.03
C GLN A 108 -41.77 12.64 -6.97
N ALA A 109 -41.34 12.45 -8.22
CA ALA A 109 -42.05 11.65 -9.20
C ALA A 109 -41.62 10.18 -9.20
N ARG A 110 -42.53 9.29 -9.55
CA ARG A 110 -42.32 7.88 -9.93
C ARG A 110 -43.26 7.51 -11.09
N CYS A 111 -42.90 6.50 -11.87
CA CYS A 111 -43.76 5.91 -12.89
C CYS A 111 -43.85 4.39 -12.79
N ARG A 112 -44.86 3.79 -13.41
CA ARG A 112 -44.97 2.33 -13.62
C ARG A 112 -45.64 2.04 -14.96
N ALA A 113 -45.35 0.89 -15.55
CA ALA A 113 -46.04 0.41 -16.74
C ALA A 113 -47.31 -0.38 -16.38
N VAL A 114 -48.29 -0.34 -17.27
CA VAL A 114 -49.52 -1.15 -17.28
C VAL A 114 -49.70 -1.66 -18.71
N ASP A 115 -49.92 -2.96 -18.88
CA ASP A 115 -50.07 -3.59 -20.19
C ASP A 115 -51.52 -3.57 -20.72
N THR A 116 -51.69 -3.97 -21.98
CA THR A 116 -52.98 -4.12 -22.65
C THR A 116 -53.87 -5.25 -22.08
N ALA A 117 -53.33 -6.15 -21.27
CA ALA A 117 -54.08 -7.14 -20.49
C ALA A 117 -54.47 -6.64 -19.08
N THR A 118 -54.18 -5.37 -18.76
CA THR A 118 -54.41 -4.66 -17.49
C THR A 118 -53.59 -5.14 -16.28
N THR A 119 -52.53 -5.93 -16.50
CA THR A 119 -51.57 -6.24 -15.43
C THR A 119 -50.63 -5.04 -15.20
N VAL A 120 -49.94 -5.02 -14.06
CA VAL A 120 -49.35 -3.80 -13.49
C VAL A 120 -47.93 -4.03 -13.01
N GLY A 121 -46.98 -3.35 -13.67
CA GLY A 121 -45.57 -3.38 -13.31
C GLY A 121 -45.25 -2.65 -12.01
N ALA A 122 -44.03 -2.87 -11.51
CA ALA A 122 -43.55 -2.21 -10.30
C ALA A 122 -43.34 -0.70 -10.50
N TRP A 123 -43.45 0.06 -9.41
CA TRP A 123 -43.07 1.48 -9.39
C TRP A 123 -41.55 1.64 -9.55
N SER A 124 -41.16 2.63 -10.35
CA SER A 124 -39.80 3.15 -10.42
C SER A 124 -39.32 3.63 -9.05
N PRO A 125 -37.99 3.71 -8.84
CA PRO A 125 -37.42 4.60 -7.83
C PRO A 125 -37.99 6.02 -7.98
N GLN A 126 -38.12 6.76 -6.87
CA GLN A 126 -38.56 8.15 -6.90
C GLN A 126 -37.41 9.07 -7.31
N LEU A 127 -37.65 9.92 -8.31
CA LEU A 127 -36.74 11.02 -8.69
C LEU A 127 -37.29 12.36 -8.18
N SER A 128 -36.41 13.18 -7.62
CA SER A 128 -36.78 14.51 -7.12
C SER A 128 -36.63 15.58 -8.20
N PHE A 129 -37.55 16.54 -8.23
CA PHE A 129 -37.49 17.73 -9.09
C PHE A 129 -37.95 18.97 -8.32
N ILE A 130 -37.59 20.16 -8.81
CA ILE A 130 -37.87 21.44 -8.15
C ILE A 130 -38.78 22.30 -9.04
N VAL A 131 -39.83 22.86 -8.43
CA VAL A 131 -40.63 23.93 -9.03
C VAL A 131 -40.33 25.22 -8.27
N GLY A 132 -39.83 26.23 -8.98
CA GLY A 132 -39.34 27.49 -8.43
C GLY A 132 -38.18 28.03 -9.28
N GLU A 133 -37.94 29.34 -9.22
CA GLU A 133 -36.95 29.99 -10.07
C GLU A 133 -35.54 29.38 -9.93
N PRO A 134 -34.75 29.29 -11.02
CA PRO A 134 -33.33 28.96 -10.93
C PRO A 134 -32.60 29.91 -9.97
N PRO A 135 -31.57 29.45 -9.24
CA PRO A 135 -30.61 30.36 -8.63
C PRO A 135 -30.06 31.29 -9.73
N PRO A 136 -29.90 32.61 -9.49
CA PRO A 136 -29.57 33.56 -10.54
C PRO A 136 -28.31 33.13 -11.32
N ASP A 137 -28.41 33.17 -12.65
CA ASP A 137 -27.39 32.68 -13.59
C ASP A 137 -26.04 33.37 -13.33
N GLY A 138 -25.20 32.68 -12.57
CA GLY A 138 -24.06 33.31 -11.93
C GLY A 138 -23.62 32.67 -10.62
N ASN A 139 -24.41 31.81 -9.97
CA ASN A 139 -23.95 31.02 -8.81
C ASN A 139 -23.48 29.60 -9.18
N ARG A 140 -22.72 28.97 -8.27
CA ARG A 140 -22.19 27.60 -8.32
C ARG A 140 -22.28 26.92 -6.95
N GLY A 141 -22.49 25.61 -6.94
CA GLY A 141 -22.46 24.76 -5.76
C GLY A 141 -21.06 24.32 -5.35
N LEU A 142 -20.78 24.34 -4.05
CA LEU A 142 -19.62 23.69 -3.44
C LEU A 142 -20.10 22.71 -2.36
N GLN A 143 -19.94 21.41 -2.63
CA GLN A 143 -20.09 20.36 -1.64
C GLN A 143 -18.72 20.11 -0.98
N VAL A 144 -18.64 20.22 0.35
CA VAL A 144 -17.43 19.87 1.11
C VAL A 144 -17.72 18.59 1.86
N GLU A 145 -17.02 17.52 1.52
CA GLU A 145 -17.15 16.21 2.15
C GLU A 145 -16.07 16.04 3.21
N VAL A 146 -16.45 15.88 4.47
CA VAL A 146 -15.52 15.69 5.59
C VAL A 146 -15.49 14.23 5.98
N VAL A 147 -14.36 13.56 5.74
CA VAL A 147 -14.17 12.12 6.00
C VAL A 147 -13.17 11.95 7.15
N GLY A 148 -13.68 11.69 8.36
CA GLY A 148 -12.91 11.72 9.61
C GLY A 148 -13.34 12.89 10.52
N GLN A 149 -12.55 13.23 11.54
CA GLN A 149 -12.87 14.34 12.45
C GLN A 149 -12.00 15.57 12.22
N GLY A 150 -12.65 16.68 11.89
CA GLY A 150 -12.04 17.99 11.67
C GLY A 150 -13.09 19.02 11.22
N ARG A 151 -12.66 20.25 10.97
CA ARG A 151 -13.51 21.36 10.50
C ARG A 151 -12.88 21.99 9.26
N VAL A 152 -13.73 22.46 8.34
CA VAL A 152 -13.30 23.18 7.14
C VAL A 152 -13.94 24.56 7.12
N THR A 153 -13.13 25.60 6.94
CA THR A 153 -13.56 27.01 6.82
C THR A 153 -13.04 27.61 5.52
N SER A 154 -13.44 28.84 5.17
CA SER A 154 -12.89 29.56 4.00
C SER A 154 -12.49 31.01 4.28
N THR A 155 -11.51 31.49 3.52
CA THR A 155 -11.24 32.91 3.27
C THR A 155 -11.47 33.21 1.77
N PRO A 156 -12.34 34.17 1.40
CA PRO A 156 -13.29 34.90 2.24
C PRO A 156 -14.27 33.98 2.98
N SER A 157 -14.84 34.46 4.08
CA SER A 157 -15.78 33.71 4.92
C SER A 157 -17.06 33.33 4.16
N GLY A 158 -17.44 32.05 4.20
CA GLY A 158 -18.69 31.55 3.63
C GLY A 158 -18.83 30.02 3.67
N VAL A 159 -17.71 29.29 3.74
CA VAL A 159 -17.66 27.90 4.21
C VAL A 159 -17.38 27.90 5.71
N ASP A 160 -18.22 27.19 6.47
CA ASP A 160 -17.93 26.78 7.84
C ASP A 160 -18.62 25.43 8.12
N CYS A 161 -17.83 24.35 8.06
CA CYS A 161 -18.35 23.00 7.97
C CYS A 161 -17.66 22.09 9.00
N PRO A 162 -18.34 21.75 10.12
CA PRO A 162 -17.86 20.79 11.13
C PRO A 162 -18.09 19.31 10.73
N GLY A 163 -18.46 19.07 9.47
CA GLY A 163 -18.84 17.80 8.87
C GLY A 163 -19.19 18.05 7.40
N THR A 164 -19.68 17.03 6.68
CA THR A 164 -20.08 17.19 5.27
C THR A 164 -21.20 18.24 5.11
N CYS A 165 -21.02 19.16 4.17
CA CYS A 165 -21.90 20.31 3.95
C CYS A 165 -22.00 20.67 2.46
N SER A 166 -22.96 21.54 2.11
CA SER A 166 -23.02 22.18 0.79
C SER A 166 -23.35 23.67 0.92
N VAL A 167 -22.60 24.51 0.19
CA VAL A 167 -22.80 25.96 0.11
C VAL A 167 -22.89 26.41 -1.35
N ARG A 168 -23.23 27.68 -1.60
CA ARG A 168 -23.26 28.29 -2.94
C ARG A 168 -22.59 29.67 -2.93
N HIS A 169 -21.78 29.94 -3.94
CA HIS A 169 -21.10 31.22 -4.18
C HIS A 169 -21.26 31.65 -5.63
N SER A 170 -20.89 32.89 -5.96
CA SER A 170 -20.85 33.35 -7.36
C SER A 170 -19.73 32.68 -8.17
N ALA A 171 -19.97 32.49 -9.46
CA ALA A 171 -19.07 31.86 -10.40
C ALA A 171 -17.79 32.69 -10.55
N GLY A 172 -16.64 32.01 -10.50
CA GLY A 172 -15.33 32.66 -10.45
C GLY A 172 -14.93 33.17 -9.06
N THR A 173 -15.73 32.95 -8.01
CA THR A 173 -15.28 33.16 -6.63
C THR A 173 -14.03 32.33 -6.37
N ARG A 174 -13.01 32.96 -5.76
CA ARG A 174 -11.83 32.27 -5.25
C ARG A 174 -11.98 32.10 -3.74
N LEU A 175 -11.84 30.87 -3.28
CA LEU A 175 -11.86 30.50 -1.87
C LEU A 175 -10.52 29.85 -1.53
N THR A 176 -9.87 30.31 -0.45
CA THR A 176 -8.84 29.53 0.24
C THR A 176 -9.55 28.76 1.35
N LEU A 177 -9.73 27.46 1.17
CA LEU A 177 -10.28 26.58 2.19
C LEU A 177 -9.19 26.24 3.21
N GLU A 178 -9.51 26.27 4.50
CA GLU A 178 -8.63 25.89 5.59
C GLU A 178 -9.18 24.67 6.32
N ALA A 179 -8.36 23.61 6.41
CA ALA A 179 -8.73 22.35 7.03
C ALA A 179 -8.01 22.17 8.39
N VAL A 180 -8.79 22.12 9.47
CA VAL A 180 -8.30 22.02 10.85
C VAL A 180 -8.70 20.65 11.44
N PRO A 181 -7.75 19.75 11.75
CA PRO A 181 -8.05 18.48 12.39
C PRO A 181 -8.64 18.64 13.80
N ALA A 182 -9.42 17.64 14.24
CA ALA A 182 -9.77 17.51 15.65
C ALA A 182 -8.55 17.17 16.54
N SER A 183 -8.69 17.31 17.86
CA SER A 183 -7.64 16.89 18.80
C SER A 183 -7.36 15.39 18.67
N GLY A 184 -6.10 15.00 18.53
CA GLY A 184 -5.70 13.61 18.25
C GLY A 184 -5.88 13.16 16.80
N TRP A 185 -6.26 14.05 15.87
CA TRP A 185 -6.39 13.77 14.43
C TRP A 185 -5.40 14.59 13.61
N GLN A 186 -5.17 14.16 12.37
CA GLN A 186 -4.35 14.85 11.37
C GLN A 186 -5.03 14.90 10.01
N LEU A 187 -4.64 15.89 9.20
CA LEU A 187 -5.12 16.08 7.84
C LEU A 187 -4.29 15.23 6.87
N LEU A 188 -4.96 14.37 6.09
CA LEU A 188 -4.36 13.58 5.01
C LEU A 188 -4.47 14.27 3.64
N GLY A 189 -5.05 15.46 3.58
CA GLY A 189 -5.16 16.31 2.40
C GLY A 189 -6.57 16.45 1.84
N THR A 190 -6.67 17.30 0.83
CA THR A 190 -7.88 17.82 0.20
C THR A 190 -7.91 17.48 -1.29
N SER A 191 -9.08 17.17 -1.86
CA SER A 191 -9.24 17.00 -3.32
C SER A 191 -9.64 18.30 -4.03
N ALA A 192 -9.55 18.31 -5.37
CA ALA A 192 -10.07 19.34 -6.27
C ALA A 192 -9.57 20.80 -6.07
N CYS A 193 -8.48 21.03 -5.35
CA CYS A 193 -7.88 22.35 -5.10
C CYS A 193 -6.34 22.32 -5.16
N THR A 194 -5.72 23.50 -5.20
CA THR A 194 -4.25 23.69 -5.22
C THR A 194 -3.77 24.33 -3.92
N GLY A 195 -2.72 23.79 -3.30
CA GLY A 195 -2.17 24.32 -2.04
C GLY A 195 -1.21 23.35 -1.38
N THR A 196 -0.73 23.68 -0.17
CA THR A 196 0.14 22.80 0.63
C THR A 196 -0.30 22.76 2.09
N GLY A 197 -0.22 21.58 2.70
CA GLY A 197 -0.59 21.38 4.11
C GLY A 197 -2.09 21.58 4.35
N ARG A 198 -2.45 22.68 5.03
CA ARG A 198 -3.82 22.95 5.51
C ARG A 198 -4.65 23.87 4.62
N SER A 199 -4.02 24.59 3.68
CA SER A 199 -4.69 25.53 2.79
C SER A 199 -4.93 24.93 1.40
N CYS A 200 -6.09 25.25 0.82
CA CYS A 200 -6.65 24.60 -0.36
C CYS A 200 -7.36 25.66 -1.22
N GLU A 201 -6.67 26.20 -2.22
CA GLU A 201 -7.19 27.24 -3.10
C GLU A 201 -8.10 26.66 -4.19
N LEU A 202 -9.30 27.23 -4.30
CA LEU A 202 -10.38 26.77 -5.15
C LEU A 202 -10.96 27.95 -5.94
N LEU A 203 -10.94 27.86 -7.28
CA LEU A 203 -11.77 28.68 -8.15
C LEU A 203 -13.11 27.96 -8.37
N LEU A 204 -14.24 28.62 -8.07
CA LEU A 204 -15.57 28.04 -8.25
C LEU A 204 -16.19 28.48 -9.59
N ASP A 205 -15.65 27.97 -10.69
CA ASP A 205 -16.08 28.21 -12.08
C ASP A 205 -17.24 27.29 -12.53
N ALA A 206 -17.26 26.06 -12.04
CA ALA A 206 -18.32 25.06 -12.12
C ALA A 206 -18.75 24.62 -10.71
N ASP A 207 -19.79 23.79 -10.63
CA ASP A 207 -20.15 23.10 -9.39
C ASP A 207 -19.06 22.09 -9.02
N LYS A 208 -18.63 22.05 -7.74
CA LYS A 208 -17.48 21.26 -7.29
C LYS A 208 -17.75 20.49 -6.00
N VAL A 209 -17.09 19.34 -5.89
CA VAL A 209 -16.98 18.55 -4.67
C VAL A 209 -15.53 18.62 -4.19
N VAL A 210 -15.31 19.03 -2.94
CA VAL A 210 -14.01 19.01 -2.26
C VAL A 210 -14.10 18.02 -1.10
N THR A 211 -13.34 16.93 -1.19
CA THR A 211 -13.25 15.91 -0.14
C THR A 211 -12.04 16.20 0.73
N VAL A 212 -12.26 16.38 2.04
CA VAL A 212 -11.24 16.65 3.05
C VAL A 212 -11.11 15.43 3.96
N ARG A 213 -9.92 14.82 3.99
CA ARG A 213 -9.66 13.57 4.72
C ARG A 213 -8.90 13.82 6.01
N PHE A 214 -9.45 13.35 7.12
CA PHE A 214 -8.77 13.30 8.41
C PHE A 214 -8.63 11.85 8.88
N ALA A 215 -7.56 11.54 9.61
CA ALA A 215 -7.41 10.27 10.32
C ALA A 215 -6.82 10.49 11.72
N PRO A 216 -6.95 9.53 12.64
CA PRO A 216 -6.26 9.58 13.93
C PRO A 216 -4.74 9.75 13.77
N ALA A 217 -4.13 10.41 14.74
CA ALA A 217 -2.67 10.47 14.85
C ALA A 217 -2.12 9.07 15.22
N LEU A 218 -1.01 8.67 14.58
CA LEU A 218 -0.49 7.29 14.65
C LEU A 218 -0.12 6.84 16.08
N ASP A 219 0.28 7.78 16.92
CA ASP A 219 0.59 7.61 18.34
C ASP A 219 -0.63 7.20 19.19
N THR A 220 -1.84 7.64 18.82
CA THR A 220 -3.07 7.33 19.56
C THR A 220 -3.73 6.02 19.11
N ALA A 221 -3.69 5.68 17.82
CA ALA A 221 -4.44 4.55 17.26
C ALA A 221 -3.67 3.22 17.12
N LEU A 222 -2.32 3.26 17.03
CA LEU A 222 -1.54 2.04 16.77
C LEU A 222 -1.36 1.16 18.00
N SER A 223 -1.60 -0.15 17.81
CA SER A 223 -0.98 -1.19 18.63
C SER A 223 0.54 -1.21 18.37
N TRP A 224 0.92 -1.37 17.10
CA TRP A 224 2.30 -1.27 16.59
C TRP A 224 2.32 -1.01 15.08
N GLN A 225 3.47 -0.61 14.55
CA GLN A 225 3.74 -0.56 13.11
C GLN A 225 5.18 -1.00 12.80
N ARG A 226 5.38 -1.62 11.63
CA ARG A 226 6.68 -1.79 10.96
C ARG A 226 6.54 -1.15 9.58
N THR A 227 7.42 -0.23 9.23
CA THR A 227 7.35 0.47 7.94
C THR A 227 8.16 -0.24 6.87
N GLY A 228 7.83 -0.04 5.61
CA GLY A 228 8.75 -0.36 4.53
C GLY A 228 9.96 0.58 4.52
N ALA A 229 10.94 0.23 3.69
CA ALA A 229 11.94 1.14 3.13
C ALA A 229 12.41 0.56 1.78
N GLN A 230 12.90 1.41 0.88
CA GLN A 230 13.41 1.01 -0.44
C GLN A 230 14.85 1.45 -0.59
N LEU A 231 15.79 0.52 -0.75
CA LEU A 231 17.24 0.81 -0.70
C LEU A 231 17.59 1.65 0.56
N PRO A 232 17.33 1.16 1.78
CA PRO A 232 17.77 1.85 2.99
C PRO A 232 19.30 1.93 2.99
N THR A 233 19.87 3.10 3.25
CA THR A 233 21.32 3.35 3.24
C THR A 233 21.73 4.28 4.38
N SER A 234 23.03 4.31 4.69
CA SER A 234 23.63 5.13 5.75
C SER A 234 22.89 5.03 7.10
N PRO A 235 22.79 3.83 7.70
CA PRO A 235 22.21 3.67 9.03
C PRO A 235 23.12 4.36 10.07
N GLU A 236 22.54 5.20 10.93
CA GLU A 236 23.29 5.87 12.00
C GLU A 236 22.46 6.07 13.26
N TRP A 237 23.06 5.74 14.41
CA TRP A 237 22.49 5.89 15.73
C TRP A 237 22.54 7.34 16.21
N SER A 238 21.51 7.81 16.93
CA SER A 238 21.65 9.02 17.74
C SER A 238 22.74 8.83 18.79
N PRO A 239 23.41 9.89 19.29
CA PRO A 239 24.51 9.75 20.25
C PRO A 239 24.15 9.06 21.57
N ASP A 240 22.86 9.02 21.93
CA ASP A 240 22.32 8.30 23.09
C ASP A 240 21.90 6.84 22.78
N GLY A 241 21.90 6.45 21.51
CA GLY A 241 21.45 5.14 21.01
C GLY A 241 19.94 4.90 21.09
N THR A 242 19.14 5.92 21.42
CA THR A 242 17.67 5.78 21.53
C THR A 242 16.98 5.77 20.17
N LEU A 243 17.57 6.45 19.18
CA LEU A 243 17.07 6.55 17.81
C LEU A 243 18.05 5.95 16.82
N LEU A 244 17.49 5.47 15.72
CA LEU A 244 18.20 5.04 14.52
C LEU A 244 17.68 5.87 13.36
N ALA A 245 18.57 6.44 12.55
CA ALA A 245 18.24 7.10 11.29
C ALA A 245 18.78 6.30 10.11
N ALA A 246 18.11 6.38 8.97
CA ALA A 246 18.64 5.95 7.67
C ALA A 246 17.96 6.77 6.56
N VAL A 247 18.58 6.82 5.37
CA VAL A 247 17.99 7.44 4.17
C VAL A 247 17.67 6.37 3.14
N ASP A 248 16.47 6.39 2.60
CA ASP A 248 15.99 5.44 1.58
C ASP A 248 15.61 6.17 0.29
N GLY A 249 15.33 5.43 -0.79
CA GLY A 249 14.85 5.96 -2.07
C GLY A 249 15.52 5.34 -3.29
N SER A 250 14.93 5.55 -4.47
CA SER A 250 15.42 5.00 -5.74
C SER A 250 15.37 6.03 -6.87
N VAL A 251 15.70 5.64 -8.11
CA VAL A 251 15.53 6.52 -9.28
C VAL A 251 14.04 6.76 -9.61
N SER A 252 13.15 5.84 -9.24
CA SER A 252 11.70 5.93 -9.51
C SER A 252 10.85 6.37 -8.30
N THR A 253 11.38 6.33 -7.08
CA THR A 253 10.64 6.70 -5.85
C THR A 253 11.30 7.88 -5.09
N PRO A 254 10.51 8.76 -4.45
CA PRO A 254 11.05 9.82 -3.59
C PRO A 254 11.74 9.21 -2.37
N GLY A 255 12.95 9.69 -2.06
CA GLY A 255 13.70 9.21 -0.91
C GLY A 255 13.28 9.88 0.40
N MET A 256 13.22 9.11 1.48
CA MET A 256 12.86 9.60 2.81
C MET A 256 14.05 9.50 3.77
N LEU A 257 14.17 10.49 4.66
CA LEU A 257 14.82 10.30 5.94
C LEU A 257 13.82 9.55 6.84
N ARG A 258 14.22 8.38 7.32
CA ARG A 258 13.47 7.59 8.29
C ARG A 258 14.19 7.64 9.63
N VAL A 259 13.43 7.85 10.70
CA VAL A 259 13.92 7.84 12.08
C VAL A 259 13.03 6.91 12.89
N TRP A 260 13.64 5.85 13.44
CA TRP A 260 12.99 4.88 14.31
C TRP A 260 13.36 5.16 15.77
N ASP A 261 12.42 4.95 16.69
CA ASP A 261 12.75 4.58 18.05
C ASP A 261 13.42 3.21 17.99
N ALA A 262 14.71 3.15 18.31
CA ALA A 262 15.50 1.94 18.14
C ALA A 262 15.30 0.93 19.28
N THR A 263 14.71 1.36 20.42
CA THR A 263 14.31 0.42 21.49
C THR A 263 13.07 -0.36 21.05
N GLN A 264 12.04 0.33 20.56
CA GLN A 264 10.76 -0.26 20.17
C GLN A 264 10.70 -0.74 18.70
N GLY A 265 11.67 -0.32 17.86
CA GLY A 265 11.68 -0.55 16.42
C GLY A 265 10.51 0.12 15.68
N ARG A 266 9.96 1.20 16.24
CA ARG A 266 8.81 1.94 15.69
C ARG A 266 9.30 3.16 14.93
N VAL A 267 8.74 3.46 13.75
CA VAL A 267 8.99 4.78 13.15
C VAL A 267 8.48 5.88 14.06
N LYS A 268 9.39 6.80 14.40
CA LYS A 268 9.15 8.05 15.12
C LYS A 268 8.95 9.20 14.14
N ARG A 269 9.68 9.20 13.00
CA ARG A 269 9.51 10.16 11.92
C ARG A 269 9.81 9.57 10.53
N GLN A 270 9.00 9.97 9.55
CA GLN A 270 9.35 9.96 8.13
C GLN A 270 9.37 11.41 7.64
N THR A 271 10.40 11.79 6.91
CA THR A 271 10.51 13.11 6.26
C THR A 271 10.94 12.89 4.82
N ALA A 272 10.16 13.38 3.86
CA ALA A 272 10.51 13.33 2.45
C ALA A 272 11.36 14.54 2.05
N ALA A 273 12.28 14.38 1.11
CA ALA A 273 12.97 15.50 0.49
C ALA A 273 12.01 16.31 -0.42
N VAL A 274 12.24 17.61 -0.56
CA VAL A 274 11.46 18.45 -1.49
C VAL A 274 11.86 18.10 -2.92
N ALA A 275 10.90 17.67 -3.74
CA ALA A 275 11.16 17.29 -5.13
C ALA A 275 11.74 18.48 -5.94
N PRO A 276 12.73 18.26 -6.82
CA PRO A 276 13.23 16.97 -7.31
C PRO A 276 14.38 16.35 -6.48
N ALA A 277 14.73 16.90 -5.32
CA ALA A 277 15.82 16.38 -4.51
C ALA A 277 15.46 15.05 -3.82
N ARG A 278 16.50 14.30 -3.43
CA ARG A 278 16.43 13.11 -2.58
C ARG A 278 17.53 13.20 -1.51
N PHE A 279 17.30 12.62 -0.35
CA PHE A 279 18.38 12.41 0.62
C PHE A 279 19.31 11.29 0.15
N SER A 280 20.58 11.38 0.54
CA SER A 280 21.63 10.51 -0.01
C SER A 280 22.80 10.23 0.94
N SER A 281 22.87 10.97 2.05
CA SER A 281 23.69 10.67 3.22
C SER A 281 23.05 11.33 4.44
N VAL A 282 23.38 10.85 5.65
CA VAL A 282 22.86 11.34 6.93
C VAL A 282 23.96 11.23 7.98
N ALA A 283 24.00 12.17 8.94
CA ALA A 283 24.78 12.03 10.17
C ALA A 283 24.18 12.85 11.33
N TRP A 284 24.19 12.28 12.54
CA TRP A 284 23.71 12.92 13.76
C TRP A 284 24.70 13.94 14.30
N LYS A 285 24.19 15.02 14.89
CA LYS A 285 25.03 15.99 15.61
C LYS A 285 25.51 15.39 16.94
N PRO A 286 26.83 15.35 17.22
CA PRO A 286 27.36 14.91 18.51
C PRO A 286 26.71 15.65 19.69
N GLY A 287 26.42 14.91 20.76
CA GLY A 287 25.74 15.44 21.95
C GLY A 287 24.25 15.78 21.76
N SER A 288 23.62 15.48 20.62
CA SER A 288 22.20 15.75 20.38
C SER A 288 21.42 14.53 19.89
N GLY A 289 20.46 14.06 20.69
CA GLY A 289 19.45 13.06 20.28
C GLY A 289 18.33 13.61 19.38
N ALA A 290 18.46 14.84 18.88
CA ALA A 290 17.40 15.54 18.13
C ALA A 290 17.85 16.19 16.81
N VAL A 291 19.14 16.54 16.64
CA VAL A 291 19.62 17.25 15.43
C VAL A 291 20.39 16.32 14.50
N VAL A 292 20.03 16.34 13.22
CA VAL A 292 20.65 15.53 12.17
C VAL A 292 20.96 16.37 10.94
N ALA A 293 22.08 16.11 10.26
CA ALA A 293 22.38 16.66 8.94
C ALA A 293 22.07 15.60 7.87
N VAL A 294 21.48 16.01 6.76
CA VAL A 294 21.24 15.17 5.58
C VAL A 294 21.80 15.81 4.32
N GLY A 295 22.49 15.00 3.52
CA GLY A 295 22.99 15.35 2.21
C GLY A 295 21.90 15.14 1.16
N LEU A 296 21.83 16.04 0.17
CA LEU A 296 20.86 15.98 -0.90
C LEU A 296 21.53 15.68 -2.26
N SER A 297 20.79 14.97 -3.12
CA SER A 297 21.19 14.63 -4.49
C SER A 297 21.41 15.83 -5.41
N THR A 298 20.96 17.02 -4.99
CA THR A 298 21.08 18.31 -5.69
C THR A 298 22.35 19.09 -5.34
N GLY A 299 23.09 18.67 -4.31
CA GLY A 299 24.27 19.40 -3.84
C GLY A 299 24.03 20.31 -2.63
N SER A 300 22.84 20.26 -2.03
CA SER A 300 22.55 20.91 -0.74
C SER A 300 22.85 20.00 0.45
N VAL A 301 23.03 20.60 1.63
CA VAL A 301 22.84 19.94 2.93
C VAL A 301 21.73 20.66 3.69
N ALA A 302 20.84 19.89 4.31
CA ALA A 302 19.86 20.39 5.27
C ALA A 302 20.18 19.86 6.67
N VAL A 303 20.05 20.72 7.68
CA VAL A 303 20.08 20.37 9.10
C VAL A 303 18.65 20.38 9.60
N LEU A 304 18.20 19.23 10.10
CA LEU A 304 16.82 18.97 10.49
C LEU A 304 16.74 18.66 11.99
N ASP A 305 15.60 18.98 12.59
CA ASP A 305 15.15 18.29 13.80
C ASP A 305 14.57 16.92 13.40
N ALA A 306 15.18 15.85 13.91
CA ALA A 306 14.91 14.47 13.53
C ALA A 306 13.57 13.92 14.06
N VAL A 307 12.93 14.59 15.03
CA VAL A 307 11.66 14.15 15.64
C VAL A 307 10.47 14.83 14.97
N THR A 308 10.57 16.13 14.75
CA THR A 308 9.54 16.97 14.12
C THR A 308 9.67 17.03 12.60
N GLY A 309 10.83 16.67 12.05
CA GLY A 309 11.13 16.76 10.62
C GLY A 309 11.26 18.19 10.09
N VAL A 310 11.42 19.19 10.96
CA VAL A 310 11.54 20.60 10.58
C VAL A 310 12.95 20.92 10.12
N THR A 311 13.09 21.54 8.95
CA THR A 311 14.35 22.11 8.48
C THR A 311 14.73 23.32 9.33
N LEU A 312 15.87 23.24 10.02
CA LEU A 312 16.44 24.33 10.81
C LEU A 312 17.27 25.25 9.92
N HIS A 313 18.12 24.65 9.07
CA HIS A 313 18.96 25.35 8.09
C HIS A 313 19.10 24.49 6.82
N GLU A 314 19.23 25.12 5.65
CA GLU A 314 19.65 24.45 4.40
C GLU A 314 20.59 25.37 3.62
N TRP A 315 21.64 24.81 3.01
CA TRP A 315 22.56 25.56 2.15
C TRP A 315 23.15 24.68 1.03
N THR A 316 23.51 25.32 -0.09
CA THR A 316 24.22 24.65 -1.20
C THR A 316 25.69 24.44 -0.85
N VAL A 317 26.18 23.21 -1.03
CA VAL A 317 27.56 22.81 -0.73
C VAL A 317 28.47 22.99 -1.96
N GLN A 318 28.15 22.23 -3.02
CA GLN A 318 28.73 22.23 -4.37
C GLN A 318 27.80 21.38 -5.26
N ALA A 319 27.93 21.44 -6.58
CA ALA A 319 27.10 20.61 -7.47
C ALA A 319 27.37 19.10 -7.30
N GLY A 320 26.40 18.26 -7.69
CA GLY A 320 26.48 16.80 -7.57
C GLY A 320 25.84 16.27 -6.29
N ASN A 321 25.85 14.94 -6.11
CA ASN A 321 25.18 14.31 -4.98
C ASN A 321 26.08 14.32 -3.73
N VAL A 322 25.58 14.82 -2.59
CA VAL A 322 26.32 14.80 -1.31
C VAL A 322 26.42 13.36 -0.77
N ARG A 323 27.47 12.66 -1.17
CA ARG A 323 27.71 11.24 -0.87
C ARG A 323 28.22 10.97 0.54
N ALA A 324 28.95 11.91 1.12
CA ALA A 324 29.49 11.78 2.46
C ALA A 324 29.40 13.11 3.20
N LEU A 325 28.98 13.06 4.45
CA LEU A 325 29.08 14.17 5.40
C LEU A 325 29.40 13.61 6.79
N ALA A 326 30.10 14.40 7.61
CA ALA A 326 30.48 14.01 8.96
C ALA A 326 30.65 15.24 9.86
N TRP A 327 30.04 15.23 11.04
CA TRP A 327 30.20 16.27 12.06
C TRP A 327 31.56 16.16 12.75
N SER A 328 32.20 17.29 13.08
CA SER A 328 33.32 17.29 14.01
C SER A 328 32.85 16.89 15.42
N PRO A 329 33.72 16.28 16.27
CA PRO A 329 33.28 15.74 17.57
C PRO A 329 32.67 16.76 18.54
N ASP A 330 33.06 18.04 18.40
CA ASP A 330 32.51 19.19 19.14
C ASP A 330 31.17 19.70 18.60
N GLY A 331 30.69 19.16 17.47
CA GLY A 331 29.47 19.56 16.78
C GLY A 331 29.50 20.99 16.19
N THR A 332 30.68 21.61 16.04
CA THR A 332 30.81 23.00 15.55
C THR A 332 31.00 23.10 14.03
N ARG A 333 31.51 22.04 13.39
CA ARG A 333 31.77 21.98 11.95
C ARG A 333 31.09 20.74 11.34
N LEU A 334 30.70 20.87 10.07
CA LEU A 334 30.30 19.75 9.23
C LEU A 334 31.28 19.63 8.05
N ALA A 335 31.88 18.45 7.87
CA ALA A 335 32.62 18.10 6.67
C ALA A 335 31.66 17.48 5.64
N THR A 336 31.87 17.75 4.35
CA THR A 336 31.00 17.26 3.25
C THR A 336 31.81 16.98 1.97
N ALA A 337 31.43 15.95 1.21
CA ALA A 337 31.94 15.66 -0.13
C ALA A 337 30.80 15.27 -1.10
N THR A 338 30.99 15.50 -2.40
CA THR A 338 30.04 15.09 -3.45
C THR A 338 30.68 14.14 -4.46
N ASP A 339 29.87 13.43 -5.24
CA ASP A 339 30.37 12.64 -6.38
C ASP A 339 30.69 13.47 -7.65
N ALA A 340 30.63 14.80 -7.60
CA ALA A 340 31.12 15.66 -8.68
C ALA A 340 32.63 15.94 -8.62
N SER A 341 33.20 16.07 -7.41
CA SER A 341 34.58 16.51 -7.19
C SER A 341 35.41 15.51 -6.37
N LYS A 342 36.66 15.89 -6.04
CA LYS A 342 37.52 15.20 -5.06
C LYS A 342 37.69 16.04 -3.78
N GLU A 343 36.84 17.05 -3.60
CA GLU A 343 37.01 18.10 -2.60
C GLU A 343 36.14 17.85 -1.37
N VAL A 344 36.77 17.92 -0.19
CA VAL A 344 36.11 17.92 1.11
C VAL A 344 36.03 19.35 1.64
N HIS A 345 34.81 19.74 1.97
CA HIS A 345 34.46 21.10 2.37
C HIS A 345 33.97 21.15 3.81
N PHE A 346 34.35 22.20 4.53
CA PHE A 346 33.98 22.42 5.93
C PHE A 346 33.02 23.60 6.07
N TRP A 347 31.99 23.42 6.90
CA TRP A 347 30.88 24.35 7.07
C TRP A 347 30.55 24.59 8.54
N ASN A 348 30.10 25.80 8.87
CA ASN A 348 29.40 26.07 10.11
C ASN A 348 27.92 25.69 9.91
N PRO A 349 27.39 24.67 10.62
CA PRO A 349 26.07 24.11 10.35
C PRO A 349 24.91 24.96 10.88
N THR A 350 25.20 26.08 11.57
CA THR A 350 24.20 27.06 12.05
C THR A 350 24.07 28.25 11.09
N THR A 351 25.06 28.50 10.23
CA THR A 351 25.07 29.65 9.30
C THR A 351 25.20 29.28 7.83
N GLY A 352 25.54 28.02 7.51
CA GLY A 352 25.87 27.59 6.14
C GLY A 352 27.16 28.22 5.58
N ALA A 353 27.94 28.93 6.40
CA ALA A 353 29.19 29.57 5.98
C ALA A 353 30.36 28.56 5.95
N ARG A 354 31.37 28.82 5.10
CA ARG A 354 32.60 28.02 5.06
C ARG A 354 33.40 28.16 6.37
N ALA A 355 33.88 27.04 6.90
CA ALA A 355 34.50 26.94 8.25
C ALA A 355 35.79 26.09 8.25
N GLY A 356 36.63 26.27 7.23
CA GLY A 356 37.94 25.60 7.12
C GLY A 356 38.51 25.68 5.70
N GLN A 357 39.78 25.30 5.56
CA GLN A 357 40.43 25.12 4.25
C GLN A 357 39.89 23.85 3.57
N THR A 358 39.60 23.92 2.28
CA THR A 358 39.25 22.73 1.48
C THR A 358 40.41 21.73 1.46
N LEU A 359 40.10 20.45 1.65
CA LEU A 359 41.02 19.35 1.39
C LEU A 359 40.67 18.70 0.05
N THR A 360 41.67 18.14 -0.63
CA THR A 360 41.50 17.43 -1.90
C THR A 360 42.12 16.03 -1.77
N ALA A 361 41.31 15.02 -2.02
CA ALA A 361 41.66 13.60 -1.92
C ALA A 361 42.19 13.07 -3.26
N VAL A 362 42.89 11.91 -3.28
CA VAL A 362 43.41 11.35 -4.55
C VAL A 362 42.30 10.82 -5.46
N ASP A 363 41.13 10.44 -4.94
CA ASP A 363 39.93 10.18 -5.75
C ASP A 363 38.60 10.60 -5.07
N LYS A 364 37.47 10.38 -5.75
CA LYS A 364 36.14 10.75 -5.24
C LYS A 364 35.85 10.08 -3.90
N VAL A 365 35.52 10.90 -2.90
CA VAL A 365 35.24 10.48 -1.53
C VAL A 365 33.88 9.78 -1.43
N ARG A 366 33.87 8.63 -0.72
CA ARG A 366 32.67 7.83 -0.44
C ARG A 366 32.28 7.79 1.04
N ARG A 367 33.26 7.86 1.95
CA ARG A 367 33.04 7.97 3.40
C ARG A 367 33.98 9.01 4.00
N LEU A 368 33.50 9.69 5.03
CA LEU A 368 34.25 10.62 5.87
C LEU A 368 34.06 10.22 7.34
N ALA A 369 35.10 10.31 8.16
CA ALA A 369 34.94 10.36 9.61
C ALA A 369 36.08 11.17 10.24
N TRP A 370 35.72 12.07 11.16
CA TRP A 370 36.69 12.79 11.98
C TRP A 370 37.34 11.84 12.99
N SER A 371 38.59 12.09 13.36
CA SER A 371 39.17 11.49 14.56
C SER A 371 38.47 12.04 15.81
N PRO A 372 38.37 11.28 16.92
CA PRO A 372 37.71 11.74 18.15
C PRO A 372 38.29 13.02 18.77
N ASP A 373 39.55 13.35 18.49
CA ASP A 373 40.20 14.61 18.91
C ASP A 373 39.82 15.84 18.03
N GLY A 374 39.13 15.62 16.90
CA GLY A 374 38.75 16.67 15.95
C GLY A 374 39.90 17.28 15.13
N VAL A 375 41.10 16.70 15.20
CA VAL A 375 42.32 17.17 14.52
C VAL A 375 42.45 16.62 13.10
N ARG A 376 41.99 15.39 12.86
CA ARG A 376 42.11 14.68 11.58
C ARG A 376 40.75 14.34 10.99
N ILE A 377 40.77 14.08 9.70
CA ILE A 377 39.68 13.44 8.98
C ILE A 377 40.23 12.29 8.14
N ALA A 378 39.58 11.14 8.24
CA ALA A 378 39.83 9.97 7.42
C ALA A 378 38.82 9.92 6.27
N MET A 379 39.30 9.58 5.08
CA MET A 379 38.54 9.58 3.83
C MET A 379 38.67 8.21 3.17
N GLN A 380 37.55 7.56 2.86
CA GLN A 380 37.56 6.40 1.97
C GLN A 380 37.25 6.87 0.55
N VAL A 381 38.09 6.53 -0.41
CA VAL A 381 37.99 7.05 -1.78
C VAL A 381 37.99 5.97 -2.86
N GLY A 382 37.49 6.36 -4.03
CA GLY A 382 37.54 5.56 -5.25
C GLY A 382 36.45 4.50 -5.38
N ILE A 383 36.41 3.86 -6.55
CA ILE A 383 35.43 2.82 -6.90
C ILE A 383 36.13 1.50 -7.24
N LEU A 384 37.21 1.57 -8.02
CA LEU A 384 37.97 0.41 -8.49
C LEU A 384 39.31 0.30 -7.76
N SER A 385 40.09 1.38 -7.75
CA SER A 385 41.21 1.57 -6.82
C SER A 385 40.65 1.98 -5.46
N ARG A 386 40.95 1.22 -4.41
CA ARG A 386 40.45 1.48 -3.04
C ARG A 386 41.57 2.09 -2.22
N TRP A 387 41.30 3.18 -1.52
CA TRP A 387 42.25 3.79 -0.60
C TRP A 387 41.53 4.33 0.64
N VAL A 388 42.24 4.36 1.76
CA VAL A 388 41.89 5.17 2.93
C VAL A 388 42.99 6.20 3.13
N GLU A 389 42.61 7.48 3.07
CA GLU A 389 43.50 8.64 3.21
C GLU A 389 43.26 9.31 4.57
N PHE A 390 44.33 9.77 5.21
CA PHE A 390 44.26 10.53 6.46
C PHE A 390 44.79 11.94 6.24
N HIS A 391 44.07 12.96 6.73
CA HIS A 391 44.48 14.36 6.61
C HIS A 391 44.35 15.08 7.94
N VAL A 392 45.32 15.94 8.27
CA VAL A 392 45.19 16.94 9.33
C VAL A 392 44.32 18.09 8.82
N VAL A 393 43.34 18.53 9.60
CA VAL A 393 42.39 19.56 9.18
C VAL A 393 43.06 20.93 9.23
N GLY A 394 43.28 21.54 8.06
CA GLY A 394 44.01 22.80 7.89
C GLY A 394 45.42 22.66 7.32
N THR A 395 45.83 21.46 6.89
CA THR A 395 47.02 21.27 6.04
C THR A 395 46.61 21.03 4.57
N GLN A 396 47.58 20.69 3.71
CA GLN A 396 47.33 20.30 2.32
C GLN A 396 48.08 18.99 2.01
N GLY A 397 47.45 18.14 1.20
CA GLY A 397 47.89 16.75 0.98
C GLY A 397 47.47 15.80 2.12
N PRO A 398 47.59 14.48 1.91
CA PRO A 398 47.41 13.47 2.95
C PRO A 398 48.63 13.43 3.88
N GLU A 399 48.38 13.06 5.14
CA GLU A 399 49.39 12.70 6.15
C GLU A 399 49.81 11.23 6.01
N GLU A 400 48.86 10.34 5.70
CA GLU A 400 49.11 8.92 5.41
C GLU A 400 48.14 8.40 4.33
N LEU A 401 48.58 7.42 3.55
CA LEU A 401 47.81 6.76 2.49
C LEU A 401 47.86 5.23 2.64
N LEU A 402 46.71 4.59 2.86
CA LEU A 402 46.58 3.14 2.87
C LEU A 402 45.96 2.64 1.54
N PRO A 403 46.76 2.18 0.56
CA PRO A 403 46.25 1.57 -0.66
C PRO A 403 45.59 0.21 -0.36
N ASP A 404 44.64 -0.17 -1.22
CA ASP A 404 43.82 -1.39 -1.16
C ASP A 404 42.95 -1.57 0.10
N ALA A 405 43.00 -0.61 1.04
CA ALA A 405 42.10 -0.54 2.18
C ALA A 405 40.64 -0.29 1.73
N ALA A 406 39.74 -1.18 2.14
CA ALA A 406 38.35 -1.25 1.67
C ALA A 406 37.30 -0.84 2.73
N GLY A 407 37.71 -0.62 3.97
CA GLY A 407 36.88 -0.10 5.07
C GLY A 407 37.77 0.45 6.18
N PHE A 408 37.24 1.34 7.02
CA PHE A 408 37.99 1.91 8.15
C PHE A 408 37.08 2.39 9.29
N ALA A 409 37.62 2.44 10.51
CA ALA A 409 37.06 3.18 11.65
C ALA A 409 38.12 3.56 12.70
N TRP A 410 37.98 4.74 13.31
CA TRP A 410 38.75 5.18 14.48
C TRP A 410 38.34 4.40 15.74
N SER A 411 39.27 4.11 16.65
CA SER A 411 38.89 3.65 18.00
C SER A 411 38.24 4.80 18.79
N PRO A 412 37.35 4.53 19.78
CA PRO A 412 36.60 5.59 20.48
C PRO A 412 37.47 6.62 21.23
N ASP A 413 38.66 6.19 21.66
CA ASP A 413 39.69 7.02 22.32
C ASP A 413 40.62 7.75 21.33
N GLY A 414 40.49 7.49 20.03
CA GLY A 414 41.29 8.08 18.96
C GLY A 414 42.77 7.65 18.91
N THR A 415 43.24 6.85 19.87
CA THR A 415 44.64 6.41 19.94
C THR A 415 45.02 5.47 18.79
N ARG A 416 44.03 4.76 18.25
CA ARG A 416 44.16 3.77 17.18
C ARG A 416 43.10 3.96 16.10
N PHE A 417 43.27 3.23 15.01
CA PHE A 417 42.22 2.97 14.03
C PHE A 417 42.33 1.55 13.49
N ALA A 418 41.27 1.05 12.88
CA ALA A 418 41.27 -0.20 12.14
C ALA A 418 41.00 0.05 10.66
N ALA A 419 41.67 -0.70 9.79
CA ALA A 419 41.46 -0.69 8.34
C ALA A 419 41.29 -2.12 7.81
N GLY A 420 40.29 -2.32 6.95
CA GLY A 420 39.94 -3.61 6.36
C GLY A 420 40.58 -3.82 4.99
N PHE A 421 41.07 -5.03 4.74
CA PHE A 421 41.73 -5.45 3.50
C PHE A 421 41.18 -6.82 3.05
N GLN A 422 41.85 -7.48 2.09
CA GLN A 422 41.46 -8.81 1.61
C GLN A 422 41.87 -9.90 2.62
N GLY A 423 40.89 -10.50 3.30
CA GLY A 423 41.09 -11.58 4.27
C GLY A 423 41.57 -11.16 5.66
N GLU A 424 41.80 -9.86 5.87
CA GLU A 424 42.40 -9.33 7.10
C GLU A 424 41.84 -7.95 7.48
N VAL A 425 41.92 -7.62 8.77
CA VAL A 425 41.71 -6.27 9.33
C VAL A 425 42.94 -5.94 10.18
N LYS A 426 43.55 -4.78 9.93
CA LYS A 426 44.73 -4.31 10.65
C LYS A 426 44.36 -3.18 11.59
N VAL A 427 44.86 -3.26 12.82
CA VAL A 427 44.78 -2.19 13.83
C VAL A 427 46.10 -1.41 13.80
N TYR A 428 46.00 -0.09 13.78
CA TYR A 428 47.13 0.84 13.67
C TYR A 428 47.12 1.84 14.81
N SER A 429 48.31 2.28 15.21
CA SER A 429 48.52 3.47 16.05
C SER A 429 48.24 4.76 15.26
N THR A 430 47.38 5.64 15.77
CA THR A 430 47.06 6.93 15.12
C THR A 430 48.27 7.87 15.06
N ALA A 431 49.11 7.87 16.11
CA ALA A 431 50.21 8.83 16.26
C ALA A 431 51.44 8.55 15.36
N GLY A 432 51.44 7.45 14.60
CA GLY A 432 52.59 7.08 13.76
C GLY A 432 52.30 6.01 12.70
N TYR A 433 51.03 5.70 12.44
CA TYR A 433 50.55 4.80 11.38
C TYR A 433 51.22 3.41 11.35
N ARG A 434 51.63 2.89 12.51
CA ARG A 434 52.22 1.55 12.64
C ARG A 434 51.15 0.53 12.96
N VAL A 435 51.15 -0.59 12.24
CA VAL A 435 50.34 -1.78 12.57
C VAL A 435 50.73 -2.28 13.95
N GLU A 436 49.74 -2.40 14.84
CA GLU A 436 49.85 -3.00 16.17
C GLU A 436 49.36 -4.44 16.19
N ALA A 437 48.32 -4.74 15.39
CA ALA A 437 47.77 -6.09 15.24
C ALA A 437 47.22 -6.32 13.82
N THR A 438 47.26 -7.58 13.37
CA THR A 438 46.65 -8.05 12.13
C THR A 438 45.75 -9.23 12.43
N HIS A 439 44.44 -9.06 12.23
CA HIS A 439 43.43 -10.07 12.48
C HIS A 439 42.95 -10.66 11.15
N ALA A 440 43.12 -11.96 10.93
CA ALA A 440 42.73 -12.64 9.70
C ALA A 440 41.39 -13.39 9.86
N GLY A 441 40.59 -13.49 8.80
CA GLY A 441 39.29 -14.16 8.86
C GLY A 441 38.61 -14.41 7.52
N ALA A 442 37.50 -15.15 7.56
CA ALA A 442 36.81 -15.69 6.39
C ALA A 442 35.91 -14.70 5.63
N TRP A 443 35.95 -13.40 5.98
CA TRP A 443 35.04 -12.36 5.50
C TRP A 443 35.26 -11.88 4.05
N GLY A 444 36.25 -12.43 3.33
CA GLY A 444 36.63 -11.94 2.01
C GLY A 444 37.27 -10.55 2.11
N LEU A 445 36.83 -9.58 1.30
CA LEU A 445 37.26 -8.19 1.47
C LEU A 445 36.52 -7.55 2.65
N ALA A 446 37.22 -7.06 3.66
CA ALA A 446 36.60 -6.31 4.76
C ALA A 446 36.19 -4.90 4.29
N THR A 447 34.95 -4.77 3.80
CA THR A 447 34.37 -3.52 3.26
C THR A 447 33.83 -2.60 4.33
N GLN A 448 33.44 -3.15 5.49
CA GLN A 448 33.00 -2.40 6.65
C GLN A 448 33.77 -2.84 7.89
N VAL A 449 34.31 -1.87 8.62
CA VAL A 449 34.92 -2.06 9.94
C VAL A 449 34.36 -0.97 10.84
N ASP A 450 34.06 -1.30 12.10
CA ASP A 450 33.65 -0.34 13.12
C ASP A 450 34.06 -0.82 14.53
N TRP A 451 34.10 0.10 15.50
CA TRP A 451 34.45 -0.20 16.89
C TRP A 451 33.24 -0.09 17.82
N SER A 452 33.15 -1.01 18.77
CA SER A 452 32.28 -0.86 19.93
C SER A 452 32.70 0.33 20.81
N ALA A 453 31.74 0.92 21.52
CA ALA A 453 31.95 2.15 22.29
C ALA A 453 32.94 2.03 23.46
N ASP A 454 33.21 0.81 23.95
CA ASP A 454 34.23 0.52 24.96
C ASP A 454 35.64 0.32 24.35
N GLY A 455 35.76 0.35 23.02
CA GLY A 455 37.01 0.12 22.29
C GLY A 455 37.53 -1.31 22.38
N ARG A 456 36.73 -2.26 22.89
CA ARG A 456 37.15 -3.65 23.10
C ARG A 456 36.89 -4.54 21.89
N TRP A 457 35.79 -4.33 21.19
CA TRP A 457 35.32 -5.19 20.11
C TRP A 457 35.38 -4.49 18.75
N LEU A 458 35.84 -5.23 17.74
CA LEU A 458 35.81 -4.85 16.33
C LEU A 458 34.71 -5.62 15.61
N GLY A 459 33.93 -4.89 14.82
CA GLY A 459 32.88 -5.42 13.96
C GLY A 459 33.33 -5.37 12.51
N VAL A 460 33.17 -6.46 11.79
CA VAL A 460 33.64 -6.62 10.41
C VAL A 460 32.53 -7.19 9.55
N ALA A 461 32.16 -6.45 8.51
CA ALA A 461 31.33 -6.97 7.43
C ALA A 461 32.16 -6.97 6.13
N GLY A 462 31.95 -7.97 5.28
CA GLY A 462 32.81 -8.17 4.12
C GLY A 462 32.13 -8.80 2.91
N SER A 463 32.91 -8.93 1.83
CA SER A 463 32.44 -9.31 0.49
C SER A 463 32.38 -10.82 0.23
N ALA A 464 32.69 -11.67 1.21
CA ALA A 464 32.27 -13.07 1.15
C ALA A 464 30.80 -13.14 1.58
N ALA A 465 29.95 -13.84 0.82
CA ALA A 465 28.49 -13.76 0.88
C ALA A 465 27.91 -13.58 2.30
N ARG A 466 27.42 -12.36 2.59
CA ARG A 466 26.81 -11.94 3.87
C ARG A 466 27.63 -12.30 5.11
N SER A 467 28.96 -12.13 5.01
CA SER A 467 29.92 -12.25 6.11
C SER A 467 29.78 -11.13 7.14
N LEU A 468 29.70 -11.50 8.42
CA LEU A 468 29.43 -10.58 9.53
C LEU A 468 30.02 -11.13 10.84
N PHE A 469 31.07 -10.49 11.34
CA PHE A 469 31.84 -10.97 12.49
C PHE A 469 31.98 -9.89 13.56
N VAL A 470 31.96 -10.29 14.83
CA VAL A 470 32.43 -9.50 15.96
C VAL A 470 33.60 -10.22 16.61
N LEU A 471 34.73 -9.53 16.78
CA LEU A 471 35.97 -10.06 17.36
C LEU A 471 36.49 -9.16 18.49
N ASP A 472 37.23 -9.76 19.42
CA ASP A 472 37.99 -9.04 20.44
C ASP A 472 39.17 -8.32 19.77
N ALA A 473 39.22 -6.99 19.87
CA ALA A 473 40.11 -6.15 19.08
C ALA A 473 41.59 -6.27 19.49
N GLY A 474 41.87 -6.77 20.70
CA GLY A 474 43.23 -7.00 21.19
C GLY A 474 43.79 -8.37 20.78
N THR A 475 42.93 -9.40 20.76
CA THR A 475 43.35 -10.80 20.52
C THR A 475 43.01 -11.33 19.13
N GLY A 476 42.10 -10.68 18.40
CA GLY A 476 41.60 -11.16 17.10
C GLY A 476 40.60 -12.31 17.18
N ALA A 477 40.28 -12.79 18.39
CA ALA A 477 39.38 -13.91 18.59
C ALA A 477 37.93 -13.55 18.19
N VAL A 478 37.33 -14.34 17.31
CA VAL A 478 35.91 -14.21 16.95
C VAL A 478 35.04 -14.56 18.17
N VAL A 479 34.18 -13.62 18.54
CA VAL A 479 33.23 -13.70 19.66
C VAL A 479 31.88 -14.15 19.16
N VAL A 480 31.46 -13.61 18.00
CA VAL A 480 30.25 -13.99 17.28
C VAL A 480 30.56 -14.01 15.79
N ASP A 481 30.20 -15.12 15.15
CA ASP A 481 29.94 -15.17 13.71
C ASP A 481 28.42 -15.04 13.52
N ALA A 482 28.00 -13.92 12.93
CA ALA A 482 26.62 -13.61 12.59
C ALA A 482 26.37 -13.70 11.07
N SER A 483 27.31 -14.29 10.31
CA SER A 483 27.21 -14.45 8.86
C SER A 483 25.96 -15.23 8.48
N GLN A 484 25.29 -14.82 7.40
CA GLN A 484 23.99 -15.37 7.01
C GLN A 484 24.15 -16.26 5.77
N VAL A 485 23.80 -17.55 5.89
CA VAL A 485 23.76 -18.44 4.73
C VAL A 485 22.68 -17.95 3.76
N THR A 486 23.08 -17.70 2.51
CA THR A 486 22.19 -17.29 1.40
C THR A 486 22.26 -18.30 0.26
N THR A 487 21.12 -18.51 -0.40
CA THR A 487 21.01 -19.26 -1.65
C THR A 487 20.98 -18.36 -2.89
N ASP A 488 20.84 -17.04 -2.71
CA ASP A 488 20.97 -16.06 -3.80
C ASP A 488 22.45 -15.73 -4.02
N PRO A 489 23.05 -16.06 -5.19
CA PRO A 489 24.44 -15.73 -5.48
C PRO A 489 24.70 -14.23 -5.68
N ASN A 490 23.65 -13.39 -5.75
CA ASN A 490 23.76 -11.94 -5.90
C ASN A 490 23.84 -11.19 -4.56
N ALA A 491 23.51 -11.84 -3.44
CA ALA A 491 23.59 -11.26 -2.09
C ALA A 491 25.03 -11.29 -1.58
N GLN A 492 25.80 -10.25 -1.89
CA GLN A 492 27.25 -10.24 -1.76
C GLN A 492 27.72 -9.74 -0.39
N GLY A 493 26.94 -8.94 0.33
CA GLY A 493 27.30 -8.50 1.68
C GLY A 493 26.43 -7.42 2.31
N TYR A 494 27.00 -6.70 3.28
CA TYR A 494 26.34 -5.61 3.97
C TYR A 494 26.88 -4.26 3.48
N ASP A 495 25.99 -3.43 2.94
CA ASP A 495 26.32 -2.08 2.44
C ASP A 495 26.79 -1.16 3.58
N ALA A 496 26.32 -1.39 4.81
CA ALA A 496 26.75 -0.66 6.00
C ALA A 496 26.67 -1.50 7.28
N PHE A 497 27.56 -1.17 8.22
CA PHE A 497 27.63 -1.69 9.60
C PHE A 497 27.89 -0.51 10.56
N ARG A 498 27.19 -0.45 11.70
CA ARG A 498 27.47 0.50 12.80
C ARG A 498 27.18 -0.07 14.19
N PHE A 499 28.11 0.05 15.12
CA PHE A 499 27.83 -0.23 16.54
C PHE A 499 26.91 0.80 17.18
N HIS A 500 26.18 0.36 18.21
CA HIS A 500 25.39 1.19 19.11
C HIS A 500 26.33 1.95 20.07
N PRO A 501 26.16 3.26 20.30
CA PRO A 501 27.16 4.11 21.00
C PRO A 501 27.33 3.83 22.51
N THR A 502 26.66 2.83 23.07
CA THR A 502 26.61 2.55 24.52
C THR A 502 26.35 1.08 24.88
N LYS A 503 26.27 0.16 23.91
CA LYS A 503 25.89 -1.25 24.12
C LYS A 503 26.62 -2.15 23.12
N LEU A 504 26.73 -3.45 23.43
CA LEU A 504 27.16 -4.47 22.46
C LEU A 504 26.01 -4.87 21.51
N GLN A 505 25.52 -3.87 20.77
CA GLN A 505 24.53 -3.98 19.72
C GLN A 505 25.09 -3.33 18.45
N PHE A 506 24.65 -3.75 17.28
CA PHE A 506 25.00 -3.09 16.02
C PHE A 506 23.83 -3.14 15.04
N VAL A 507 23.86 -2.25 14.04
CA VAL A 507 22.92 -2.21 12.92
C VAL A 507 23.65 -2.52 11.62
N VAL A 508 23.00 -3.26 10.73
CA VAL A 508 23.45 -3.45 9.35
C VAL A 508 22.37 -3.09 8.35
N VAL A 509 22.82 -2.68 7.15
CA VAL A 509 22.02 -2.71 5.92
C VAL A 509 22.56 -3.86 5.07
N ASP A 510 21.66 -4.72 4.63
CA ASP A 510 21.93 -5.92 3.81
C ASP A 510 21.66 -5.60 2.32
N ASP A 511 22.58 -5.94 1.40
CA ASP A 511 22.47 -5.53 -0.02
C ASP A 511 21.29 -6.21 -0.74
N LEU A 512 21.15 -7.52 -0.54
CA LEU A 512 19.99 -8.33 -0.90
C LEU A 512 19.73 -9.28 0.27
N PRO A 513 18.82 -8.89 1.19
CA PRO A 513 17.46 -8.58 0.76
C PRO A 513 16.97 -7.13 0.97
N GLU A 514 17.86 -6.13 1.01
CA GLU A 514 17.53 -4.72 1.36
C GLU A 514 16.85 -4.58 2.73
N THR A 515 17.37 -5.30 3.73
CA THR A 515 16.87 -5.25 5.11
C THR A 515 17.70 -4.30 5.97
N LEU A 516 17.05 -3.74 6.99
CA LEU A 516 17.69 -2.99 8.07
C LEU A 516 17.53 -3.81 9.35
N ASP A 517 18.63 -4.33 9.86
CA ASP A 517 18.64 -5.32 10.94
C ASP A 517 19.46 -4.83 12.12
N VAL A 518 18.92 -4.97 13.34
CA VAL A 518 19.65 -4.71 14.59
C VAL A 518 20.00 -6.04 15.24
N PHE A 519 21.28 -6.22 15.55
CA PHE A 519 21.83 -7.37 16.24
C PHE A 519 22.19 -6.99 17.68
N THR A 520 21.98 -7.92 18.61
CA THR A 520 22.43 -7.85 20.01
C THR A 520 23.30 -9.06 20.29
N VAL A 521 24.52 -8.84 20.78
CA VAL A 521 25.51 -9.88 21.04
C VAL A 521 25.61 -10.15 22.53
N ASP A 522 25.58 -11.42 22.92
CA ASP A 522 26.03 -11.87 24.24
C ASP A 522 27.44 -12.47 24.11
N SER A 523 28.44 -11.74 24.59
CA SER A 523 29.85 -12.16 24.56
C SER A 523 30.20 -13.21 25.62
N GLY A 524 29.30 -13.51 26.55
CA GLY A 524 29.46 -14.55 27.57
C GLY A 524 28.97 -15.92 27.08
N GLU A 525 27.87 -15.93 26.32
CA GLU A 525 27.33 -17.13 25.65
C GLU A 525 27.89 -17.36 24.23
N ALA A 526 28.66 -16.41 23.69
CA ALA A 526 29.07 -16.37 22.27
C ALA A 526 27.88 -16.45 21.30
N SER A 527 26.78 -15.78 21.67
CA SER A 527 25.47 -15.85 21.01
C SER A 527 25.00 -14.49 20.53
N TYR A 528 23.96 -14.46 19.69
CA TYR A 528 23.32 -13.21 19.27
C TYR A 528 21.83 -13.38 19.03
N SER A 529 21.12 -12.25 19.07
CA SER A 529 19.75 -12.12 18.57
C SER A 529 19.68 -11.05 17.48
N ARG A 530 18.81 -11.25 16.49
CA ARG A 530 18.60 -10.38 15.33
C ARG A 530 17.15 -9.89 15.32
N ARG A 531 16.93 -8.61 15.00
CA ARG A 531 15.59 -8.03 14.79
C ARG A 531 15.57 -7.17 13.53
N GLU A 532 14.79 -7.60 12.54
CA GLU A 532 14.46 -6.81 11.35
C GLU A 532 13.59 -5.61 11.75
N VAL A 533 13.96 -4.40 11.30
CA VAL A 533 13.29 -3.13 11.65
C VAL A 533 12.17 -2.79 10.65
N LEU A 534 12.25 -3.30 9.43
CA LEU A 534 11.35 -3.02 8.31
C LEU A 534 10.23 -4.07 8.21
N SER A 535 9.16 -3.75 7.48
CA SER A 535 8.13 -4.72 7.10
C SER A 535 8.36 -5.31 5.70
N HIS A 536 7.92 -4.63 4.64
CA HIS A 536 8.15 -5.05 3.26
C HIS A 536 8.77 -3.90 2.46
N ARG A 537 9.60 -4.23 1.47
CA ARG A 537 10.26 -3.21 0.63
C ARG A 537 9.26 -2.43 -0.22
N TYR A 538 8.24 -3.13 -0.68
CA TYR A 538 7.24 -2.69 -1.64
C TYR A 538 5.83 -2.97 -1.10
N THR A 539 4.80 -3.08 -1.95
CA THR A 539 3.42 -3.27 -1.52
C THR A 539 3.28 -4.46 -0.56
N VAL A 540 2.67 -4.24 0.61
CA VAL A 540 2.16 -5.35 1.43
C VAL A 540 0.89 -5.87 0.75
N ARG A 541 0.99 -7.02 0.08
CA ARG A 541 -0.06 -7.59 -0.77
C ARG A 541 -1.18 -8.25 0.03
N ALA A 542 -0.82 -9.03 1.03
CA ALA A 542 -1.77 -9.68 1.93
C ALA A 542 -1.28 -9.62 3.38
N ALA A 543 -2.23 -9.77 4.30
CA ALA A 543 -2.00 -9.92 5.73
C ALA A 543 -3.05 -10.91 6.27
N ALA A 544 -2.67 -11.78 7.21
CA ALA A 544 -3.57 -12.80 7.76
C ALA A 544 -3.19 -13.16 9.19
N TRP A 545 -4.10 -12.94 10.16
CA TRP A 545 -3.93 -13.46 11.53
C TRP A 545 -4.14 -14.97 11.58
N ARG A 546 -3.31 -15.67 12.36
CA ARG A 546 -3.53 -17.05 12.81
C ARG A 546 -4.73 -17.06 13.76
N SER A 547 -5.54 -18.11 13.75
CA SER A 547 -6.77 -18.20 14.56
C SER A 547 -6.55 -18.10 16.08
N SER A 548 -5.35 -18.37 16.60
CA SER A 548 -4.99 -18.12 18.00
C SER A 548 -4.73 -16.64 18.33
N GLY A 549 -4.53 -15.79 17.33
CA GLY A 549 -4.17 -14.38 17.48
C GLY A 549 -2.72 -14.11 17.87
N GLU A 550 -1.89 -15.14 18.07
CA GLU A 550 -0.49 -14.98 18.49
C GLU A 550 0.46 -14.60 17.34
N VAL A 551 0.09 -14.96 16.10
CA VAL A 551 0.91 -14.76 14.91
C VAL A 551 0.11 -14.04 13.83
N LEU A 552 0.70 -12.98 13.26
CA LEU A 552 0.26 -12.32 12.04
C LEU A 552 1.21 -12.71 10.89
N ALA A 553 0.69 -13.14 9.75
CA ALA A 553 1.45 -13.26 8.51
C ALA A 553 1.26 -12.02 7.63
N SER A 554 2.28 -11.59 6.89
CA SER A 554 2.20 -10.58 5.83
C SER A 554 3.06 -10.96 4.62
N SER A 555 2.68 -10.52 3.42
CA SER A 555 3.38 -10.82 2.17
C SER A 555 3.60 -9.56 1.32
N GLY A 556 4.61 -9.56 0.45
CA GLY A 556 4.95 -8.39 -0.35
C GLY A 556 5.43 -8.67 -1.78
N ASP A 557 5.63 -7.58 -2.54
CA ASP A 557 6.14 -7.67 -3.93
C ASP A 557 7.56 -8.23 -4.02
N GLU A 558 8.38 -8.13 -2.97
CA GLU A 558 9.74 -8.69 -2.94
C GLU A 558 9.79 -10.22 -2.75
N GLY A 559 8.65 -10.90 -2.94
CA GLY A 559 8.53 -12.36 -2.97
C GLY A 559 8.64 -13.07 -1.62
N ARG A 560 8.50 -12.33 -0.52
CA ARG A 560 8.68 -12.83 0.85
C ARG A 560 7.40 -12.79 1.66
N VAL A 561 7.30 -13.73 2.59
CA VAL A 561 6.27 -13.77 3.63
C VAL A 561 6.96 -13.63 4.99
N ARG A 562 6.42 -12.78 5.87
CA ARG A 562 6.93 -12.57 7.23
C ARG A 562 5.89 -12.95 8.26
N LEU A 563 6.35 -13.54 9.37
CA LEU A 563 5.55 -13.90 10.53
C LEU A 563 5.91 -12.97 11.69
N TRP A 564 4.92 -12.39 12.35
CA TRP A 564 5.06 -11.40 13.42
C TRP A 564 4.34 -11.85 14.68
N ASN A 565 4.89 -11.56 15.86
CA ASN A 565 4.19 -11.75 17.14
C ASN A 565 3.14 -10.64 17.39
N ARG A 566 2.33 -10.75 18.45
CA ARG A 566 1.36 -9.70 18.85
C ARG A 566 1.98 -8.31 19.09
N ALA A 567 3.26 -8.22 19.43
CA ALA A 567 3.98 -6.96 19.66
C ALA A 567 4.59 -6.33 18.38
N GLY A 568 4.61 -7.10 17.28
CA GLY A 568 5.15 -6.71 15.98
C GLY A 568 6.60 -7.12 15.73
N ASP A 569 7.22 -7.93 16.57
CA ASP A 569 8.57 -8.45 16.32
C ASP A 569 8.54 -9.56 15.27
N SER A 570 9.53 -9.56 14.37
CA SER A 570 9.67 -10.60 13.34
C SER A 570 10.05 -11.92 14.02
N LEU A 571 9.24 -12.95 13.77
CA LEU A 571 9.47 -14.32 14.23
C LEU A 571 10.26 -15.11 13.19
N ARG A 572 9.89 -15.00 11.92
CA ARG A 572 10.49 -15.66 10.76
C ARG A 572 10.17 -14.92 9.46
N THR A 573 11.06 -15.07 8.50
CA THR A 573 10.82 -14.79 7.08
C THR A 573 10.81 -16.13 6.32
N LEU A 574 9.88 -16.27 5.38
CA LEU A 574 9.68 -17.48 4.58
C LEU A 574 9.98 -17.16 3.12
N ASP A 575 11.04 -17.78 2.59
CA ASP A 575 11.58 -17.57 1.25
C ASP A 575 11.24 -18.77 0.36
N GLY A 576 10.30 -18.61 -0.59
CA GLY A 576 9.81 -19.72 -1.40
C GLY A 576 9.22 -19.37 -2.78
N HIS A 577 9.11 -18.09 -3.11
CA HIS A 577 8.54 -17.61 -4.39
C HIS A 577 9.58 -16.90 -5.30
N GLY A 578 10.88 -17.14 -5.06
CA GLY A 578 11.96 -16.72 -5.97
C GLY A 578 12.06 -15.21 -6.22
N GLY A 579 11.67 -14.39 -5.24
CA GLY A 579 11.64 -12.92 -5.38
C GLY A 579 10.45 -12.37 -6.18
N GLN A 580 9.52 -13.22 -6.63
CA GLN A 580 8.30 -12.80 -7.33
C GLN A 580 7.14 -12.59 -6.36
N ALA A 581 6.33 -11.55 -6.58
CA ALA A 581 5.35 -11.04 -5.63
C ALA A 581 4.42 -12.13 -5.05
N VAL A 582 4.31 -12.19 -3.72
CA VAL A 582 3.40 -13.11 -3.03
C VAL A 582 2.10 -12.39 -2.74
N ARG A 583 1.07 -12.68 -3.55
CA ARG A 583 -0.21 -11.99 -3.53
C ARG A 583 -1.22 -12.57 -2.53
N ALA A 584 -1.09 -13.84 -2.18
CA ALA A 584 -2.08 -14.56 -1.39
C ALA A 584 -1.50 -15.14 -0.09
N LEU A 585 -2.27 -15.02 1.00
CA LEU A 585 -2.02 -15.65 2.30
C LEU A 585 -3.34 -16.21 2.87
N ALA A 586 -3.32 -17.45 3.36
CA ALA A 586 -4.42 -17.99 4.17
C ALA A 586 -3.93 -19.07 5.15
N TRP A 587 -4.28 -18.93 6.43
CA TRP A 587 -4.11 -20.01 7.42
C TRP A 587 -5.20 -21.08 7.23
N ASN A 588 -4.91 -22.34 7.56
CA ASN A 588 -5.97 -23.31 7.82
C ASN A 588 -6.67 -23.00 9.16
N THR A 589 -7.89 -23.51 9.36
CA THR A 589 -8.70 -23.24 10.56
C THR A 589 -7.99 -23.62 11.86
N ALA A 590 -7.27 -24.75 11.87
CA ALA A 590 -6.44 -25.21 12.99
C ALA A 590 -5.18 -24.35 13.23
N GLY A 591 -4.85 -23.42 12.34
CA GLY A 591 -3.66 -22.57 12.42
C GLY A 591 -2.33 -23.32 12.30
N THR A 592 -2.31 -24.62 11.97
CA THR A 592 -1.10 -25.45 11.86
C THR A 592 -0.33 -25.26 10.55
N ARG A 593 -0.97 -24.68 9.52
CA ARG A 593 -0.34 -24.39 8.23
C ARG A 593 -0.74 -23.04 7.67
N LEU A 594 0.23 -22.38 7.02
CA LEU A 594 0.01 -21.19 6.19
C LEU A 594 0.12 -21.58 4.72
N PHE A 595 -0.86 -21.20 3.91
CA PHE A 595 -0.82 -21.32 2.45
C PHE A 595 -0.48 -19.98 1.83
N THR A 596 0.40 -19.99 0.83
CA THR A 596 0.88 -18.77 0.16
C THR A 596 0.89 -18.96 -1.36
N GLY A 597 0.54 -17.90 -2.10
CA GLY A 597 0.48 -17.92 -3.56
C GLY A 597 1.05 -16.63 -4.16
N GLY A 598 1.73 -16.74 -5.29
CA GLY A 598 2.41 -15.61 -5.93
C GLY A 598 2.47 -15.68 -7.45
N ASP A 599 3.20 -14.72 -8.02
CA ASP A 599 3.33 -14.51 -9.47
C ASP A 599 4.16 -15.60 -10.17
N ASP A 600 4.91 -16.39 -9.39
CA ASP A 600 5.62 -17.59 -9.83
C ASP A 600 4.69 -18.77 -10.17
N GLY A 601 3.38 -18.62 -9.93
CA GLY A 601 2.36 -19.63 -10.21
C GLY A 601 2.37 -20.81 -9.24
N VAL A 602 3.03 -20.66 -8.08
CA VAL A 602 3.21 -21.72 -7.09
C VAL A 602 2.26 -21.51 -5.91
N ILE A 603 1.71 -22.61 -5.38
CA ILE A 603 1.11 -22.63 -4.04
C ILE A 603 2.07 -23.36 -3.10
N ASN A 604 2.63 -22.61 -2.14
CA ASN A 604 3.43 -23.16 -1.06
C ASN A 604 2.53 -23.42 0.17
N ALA A 605 2.84 -24.47 0.93
CA ALA A 605 2.20 -24.80 2.20
C ALA A 605 3.28 -24.93 3.28
N TRP A 606 3.25 -24.04 4.26
CA TRP A 606 4.28 -23.91 5.29
C TRP A 606 3.76 -24.45 6.62
N ASN A 607 4.60 -25.16 7.37
CA ASN A 607 4.34 -25.50 8.76
C ASN A 607 4.39 -24.23 9.61
N ALA A 608 3.33 -23.97 10.39
CA ALA A 608 3.16 -22.71 11.11
C ALA A 608 4.28 -22.43 12.13
N ASP A 609 4.73 -23.48 12.81
CA ASP A 609 5.48 -23.37 14.07
C ASP A 609 7.01 -23.43 13.89
N ASP A 610 7.51 -24.04 12.80
CA ASP A 610 8.93 -24.01 12.40
C ASP A 610 9.22 -23.20 11.12
N GLY A 611 8.23 -22.93 10.26
CA GLY A 611 8.40 -22.21 9.00
C GLY A 611 8.94 -23.07 7.84
N THR A 612 9.03 -24.38 7.99
CA THR A 612 9.45 -25.29 6.92
C THR A 612 8.37 -25.43 5.84
N LEU A 613 8.76 -25.71 4.60
CA LEU A 613 7.82 -26.20 3.58
C LEU A 613 7.30 -27.56 4.03
N ALA A 614 6.00 -27.64 4.35
CA ALA A 614 5.38 -28.83 4.88
C ALA A 614 5.37 -29.98 3.86
N GLN A 615 5.26 -29.63 2.56
CA GLN A 615 5.08 -30.54 1.43
C GLN A 615 5.74 -29.96 0.17
N LEU A 616 5.91 -30.77 -0.88
CA LEU A 616 6.32 -30.26 -2.19
C LEU A 616 5.30 -29.21 -2.67
N PRO A 617 5.75 -28.05 -3.20
CA PRO A 617 4.82 -27.01 -3.63
C PRO A 617 3.92 -27.48 -4.77
N ILE A 618 2.67 -27.02 -4.78
CA ILE A 618 1.75 -27.29 -5.90
C ILE A 618 2.15 -26.36 -7.05
N ARG A 619 3.09 -26.85 -7.86
CA ARG A 619 3.58 -26.22 -9.10
C ARG A 619 2.69 -26.64 -10.27
N ARG A 620 2.50 -25.75 -11.25
CA ARG A 620 1.64 -26.02 -12.41
C ARG A 620 2.39 -25.81 -13.73
N GLU A 621 2.54 -26.88 -14.50
CA GLU A 621 3.08 -26.83 -15.86
C GLU A 621 2.00 -26.32 -16.84
N THR A 622 1.87 -25.00 -16.97
CA THR A 622 1.11 -24.38 -18.06
C THR A 622 1.83 -23.16 -18.61
N THR A 623 1.85 -23.04 -19.95
CA THR A 623 2.25 -21.83 -20.67
C THR A 623 1.00 -21.13 -21.23
N PRO A 624 0.84 -19.81 -21.03
CA PRO A 624 1.62 -18.94 -20.15
C PRO A 624 1.47 -19.34 -18.67
N ALA A 625 2.47 -18.97 -17.86
CA ALA A 625 2.35 -19.07 -16.40
C ALA A 625 1.19 -18.18 -15.91
N LEU A 626 0.50 -18.62 -14.86
CA LEU A 626 -0.61 -17.89 -14.26
C LEU A 626 -0.24 -17.47 -12.83
N GLU A 627 -0.43 -16.19 -12.53
CA GLU A 627 -0.24 -15.59 -11.21
C GLU A 627 -1.28 -16.14 -10.23
N VAL A 628 -0.89 -16.62 -9.05
CA VAL A 628 -1.81 -17.04 -7.98
C VAL A 628 -2.14 -15.83 -7.10
N TYR A 629 -3.20 -15.09 -7.43
CA TYR A 629 -3.64 -13.95 -6.63
C TYR A 629 -4.45 -14.33 -5.40
N GLN A 630 -4.92 -15.58 -5.27
CA GLN A 630 -5.60 -16.04 -4.05
C GLN A 630 -5.49 -17.54 -3.79
N VAL A 631 -5.45 -17.89 -2.50
CA VAL A 631 -5.56 -19.26 -1.97
C VAL A 631 -6.54 -19.30 -0.80
N ALA A 632 -7.27 -20.39 -0.64
CA ALA A 632 -8.19 -20.62 0.47
C ALA A 632 -8.23 -22.12 0.84
N PRO A 633 -7.68 -22.54 1.99
CA PRO A 633 -7.84 -23.91 2.48
C PRO A 633 -9.28 -24.16 2.97
N SER A 634 -9.77 -25.38 2.80
CA SER A 634 -11.08 -25.79 3.31
C SER A 634 -11.07 -25.99 4.84
N PRO A 635 -12.22 -25.91 5.54
CA PRO A 635 -12.28 -26.03 7.00
C PRO A 635 -11.81 -27.39 7.54
N ASP A 636 -11.94 -28.44 6.74
CA ASP A 636 -11.45 -29.80 7.03
C ASP A 636 -9.92 -29.95 6.85
N GLY A 637 -9.25 -28.96 6.27
CA GLY A 637 -7.82 -28.99 5.94
C GLY A 637 -7.42 -29.93 4.79
N VAL A 638 -8.39 -30.60 4.15
CA VAL A 638 -8.15 -31.61 3.09
C VAL A 638 -7.89 -30.96 1.73
N ARG A 639 -8.50 -29.80 1.46
CA ARG A 639 -8.50 -29.14 0.15
C ARG A 639 -7.92 -27.72 0.23
N VAL A 640 -7.41 -27.24 -0.88
CA VAL A 640 -7.06 -25.83 -1.09
C VAL A 640 -7.61 -25.36 -2.44
N ALA A 641 -8.48 -24.34 -2.39
CA ALA A 641 -8.92 -23.61 -3.57
C ALA A 641 -7.89 -22.54 -3.91
N SER A 642 -7.70 -22.26 -5.20
CA SER A 642 -6.90 -21.14 -5.68
C SER A 642 -7.55 -20.45 -6.86
N ALA A 643 -7.36 -19.13 -6.94
CA ALA A 643 -7.74 -18.30 -8.08
C ALA A 643 -6.49 -17.78 -8.77
N MET A 644 -6.43 -18.00 -10.09
CA MET A 644 -5.26 -17.74 -10.93
C MET A 644 -5.63 -16.93 -12.18
N GLY A 645 -4.65 -16.33 -12.84
CA GLY A 645 -4.85 -15.56 -14.07
C GLY A 645 -3.59 -14.84 -14.54
N VAL A 646 -3.75 -13.83 -15.38
CA VAL A 646 -2.68 -12.92 -15.80
C VAL A 646 -3.18 -11.49 -15.59
N THR A 647 -2.51 -10.69 -14.75
CA THR A 647 -3.00 -9.34 -14.38
C THR A 647 -2.52 -8.22 -15.30
N THR A 648 -1.76 -8.57 -16.35
CA THR A 648 -1.12 -7.61 -17.29
C THR A 648 -1.84 -7.44 -18.63
N VAL A 649 -2.94 -8.16 -18.88
CA VAL A 649 -3.73 -8.06 -20.13
C VAL A 649 -5.21 -7.79 -19.85
N ALA A 650 -5.82 -6.93 -20.66
CA ALA A 650 -7.15 -6.34 -20.44
C ALA A 650 -8.36 -7.30 -20.54
N SER A 651 -8.14 -8.61 -20.51
CA SER A 651 -9.16 -9.65 -20.55
C SER A 651 -8.99 -10.62 -19.37
N HIS A 652 -9.32 -10.16 -18.17
CA HIS A 652 -9.20 -10.92 -16.93
C HIS A 652 -10.16 -12.13 -16.88
N ARG A 653 -9.70 -13.29 -17.34
CA ARG A 653 -10.38 -14.58 -17.08
C ARG A 653 -9.80 -15.21 -15.82
N GLY A 654 -10.63 -15.39 -14.80
CA GLY A 654 -10.23 -16.08 -13.57
C GLY A 654 -10.23 -17.60 -13.72
N VAL A 655 -9.14 -18.24 -13.31
CA VAL A 655 -8.94 -19.69 -13.38
C VAL A 655 -9.01 -20.27 -11.98
N ILE A 656 -10.17 -20.79 -11.57
CA ILE A 656 -10.36 -21.41 -10.24
C ILE A 656 -10.07 -22.90 -10.32
N ARG A 657 -9.25 -23.40 -9.39
CA ARG A 657 -8.95 -24.83 -9.21
C ARG A 657 -9.02 -25.19 -7.72
N VAL A 658 -9.32 -26.45 -7.42
CA VAL A 658 -9.30 -27.00 -6.06
C VAL A 658 -8.39 -28.21 -6.06
N HIS A 659 -7.39 -28.22 -5.17
CA HIS A 659 -6.40 -29.29 -5.06
C HIS A 659 -6.52 -30.01 -3.70
N HIS A 660 -6.11 -31.26 -3.64
CA HIS A 660 -5.95 -32.01 -2.40
C HIS A 660 -4.63 -31.59 -1.73
N VAL A 661 -4.67 -31.10 -0.49
CA VAL A 661 -3.50 -30.56 0.21
C VAL A 661 -2.37 -31.58 0.30
N GLN A 662 -2.67 -32.80 0.76
CA GLN A 662 -1.63 -33.81 1.04
C GLN A 662 -0.88 -34.32 -0.20
N SER A 663 -1.45 -34.22 -1.41
CA SER A 663 -0.94 -34.87 -2.64
C SER A 663 -0.78 -33.93 -3.84
N GLY A 664 -1.21 -32.68 -3.73
CA GLY A 664 -1.21 -31.69 -4.82
C GLY A 664 -2.20 -31.98 -5.96
N ALA A 665 -2.93 -33.10 -5.92
CA ALA A 665 -3.81 -33.52 -7.02
C ALA A 665 -4.99 -32.55 -7.22
N GLU A 666 -5.26 -32.16 -8.47
CA GLU A 666 -6.44 -31.36 -8.84
C GLU A 666 -7.72 -32.20 -8.62
N LEU A 667 -8.54 -31.79 -7.64
CA LEU A 667 -9.81 -32.43 -7.28
C LEU A 667 -10.99 -31.87 -8.06
N PHE A 668 -10.97 -30.56 -8.34
CA PHE A 668 -12.04 -29.89 -9.06
C PHE A 668 -11.53 -28.69 -9.87
N ARG A 669 -12.25 -28.41 -10.94
CA ARG A 669 -12.02 -27.35 -11.90
C ARG A 669 -13.35 -26.66 -12.16
N PHE A 670 -13.44 -25.37 -11.83
CA PHE A 670 -14.58 -24.57 -12.28
C PHE A 670 -14.53 -24.45 -13.81
N PRO A 671 -15.68 -24.41 -14.50
CA PRO A 671 -15.74 -24.14 -15.93
C PRO A 671 -14.96 -22.85 -16.26
N ASP A 672 -14.15 -22.87 -17.33
CA ASP A 672 -13.24 -21.76 -17.65
C ASP A 672 -14.01 -20.53 -18.19
N GLY A 673 -14.51 -19.71 -17.26
CA GLY A 673 -15.37 -18.56 -17.51
C GLY A 673 -14.64 -17.31 -18.04
N SER A 674 -15.43 -16.37 -18.56
CA SER A 674 -14.99 -15.02 -18.95
C SER A 674 -15.01 -13.99 -17.80
N ARG A 675 -15.41 -14.40 -16.59
CA ARG A 675 -15.55 -13.53 -15.41
C ARG A 675 -14.20 -13.34 -14.71
N GLN A 676 -13.97 -12.14 -14.18
CA GLN A 676 -12.83 -11.83 -13.32
C GLN A 676 -13.16 -12.19 -11.88
N VAL A 677 -12.40 -13.09 -11.26
CA VAL A 677 -12.56 -13.49 -9.86
C VAL A 677 -12.01 -12.38 -8.96
N LEU A 678 -12.73 -12.07 -7.88
CA LEU A 678 -12.27 -11.21 -6.79
C LEU A 678 -11.99 -12.00 -5.50
N SER A 679 -12.76 -13.05 -5.22
CA SER A 679 -12.56 -13.86 -4.01
C SER A 679 -12.93 -15.33 -4.16
N VAL A 680 -12.14 -16.22 -3.56
CA VAL A 680 -12.48 -17.62 -3.25
C VAL A 680 -12.43 -17.81 -1.73
N ALA A 681 -13.52 -18.29 -1.13
CA ALA A 681 -13.65 -18.45 0.32
C ALA A 681 -14.58 -19.62 0.66
N TRP A 682 -14.27 -20.39 1.71
CA TRP A 682 -15.11 -21.50 2.15
C TRP A 682 -16.08 -21.07 3.26
N THR A 683 -17.31 -21.56 3.23
CA THR A 683 -18.24 -21.49 4.37
C THR A 683 -17.83 -22.48 5.46
N PRO A 684 -18.27 -22.31 6.72
CA PRO A 684 -17.97 -23.25 7.80
C PRO A 684 -18.40 -24.71 7.51
N GLU A 685 -19.50 -24.90 6.77
CA GLU A 685 -19.99 -26.22 6.33
C GLU A 685 -19.18 -26.82 5.18
N GLY A 686 -18.11 -26.16 4.72
CA GLY A 686 -17.22 -26.66 3.68
C GLY A 686 -17.70 -26.42 2.25
N ARG A 687 -18.62 -25.48 1.99
CA ARG A 687 -18.99 -25.08 0.62
C ARG A 687 -18.06 -23.97 0.14
N LEU A 688 -17.65 -23.99 -1.12
CA LEU A 688 -16.76 -22.98 -1.70
C LEU A 688 -17.56 -21.89 -2.41
N VAL A 689 -17.41 -20.64 -1.97
CA VAL A 689 -17.94 -19.45 -2.64
C VAL A 689 -16.86 -18.84 -3.53
N VAL A 690 -17.21 -18.56 -4.78
CA VAL A 690 -16.37 -17.86 -5.76
C VAL A 690 -17.09 -16.58 -6.18
N ALA A 691 -16.56 -15.41 -5.80
CA ALA A 691 -17.17 -14.11 -6.06
C ALA A 691 -16.38 -13.31 -7.11
N TYR A 692 -17.10 -12.56 -7.95
CA TYR A 692 -16.56 -11.95 -9.18
C TYR A 692 -16.70 -10.42 -9.21
N PHE A 693 -16.00 -9.79 -10.14
CA PHE A 693 -15.92 -8.33 -10.33
C PHE A 693 -17.28 -7.66 -10.57
N ASP A 694 -18.19 -8.35 -11.26
CA ASP A 694 -19.56 -7.95 -11.61
C ASP A 694 -20.58 -8.17 -10.48
N LYS A 695 -20.12 -8.33 -9.23
CA LYS A 695 -20.94 -8.61 -8.02
C LYS A 695 -21.78 -9.89 -8.07
N SER A 696 -21.54 -10.76 -9.05
CA SER A 696 -22.08 -12.13 -9.08
C SER A 696 -21.19 -13.09 -8.28
N TRP A 697 -21.71 -14.27 -7.94
CA TRP A 697 -20.93 -15.34 -7.31
C TRP A 697 -21.48 -16.73 -7.63
N ASP A 698 -20.62 -17.74 -7.52
CA ASP A 698 -21.01 -19.14 -7.58
C ASP A 698 -20.74 -19.82 -6.22
N VAL A 699 -21.53 -20.82 -5.87
CA VAL A 699 -21.38 -21.65 -4.68
C VAL A 699 -21.26 -23.12 -5.11
N TRP A 700 -20.17 -23.78 -4.72
CA TRP A 700 -19.89 -25.19 -5.01
C TRP A 700 -19.91 -26.03 -3.72
N ASP A 701 -20.66 -27.12 -3.76
CA ASP A 701 -20.66 -28.14 -2.71
C ASP A 701 -19.68 -29.27 -3.08
N PRO A 702 -18.59 -29.47 -2.32
CA PRO A 702 -17.58 -30.49 -2.62
C PRO A 702 -18.02 -31.94 -2.33
N VAL A 703 -19.18 -32.14 -1.70
CA VAL A 703 -19.77 -33.44 -1.37
C VAL A 703 -20.80 -33.84 -2.41
N THR A 704 -21.77 -32.97 -2.71
CA THR A 704 -22.81 -33.24 -3.73
C THR A 704 -22.38 -32.92 -5.16
N GLN A 705 -21.24 -32.23 -5.34
CA GLN A 705 -20.76 -31.69 -6.62
C GLN A 705 -21.70 -30.66 -7.29
N VAL A 706 -22.71 -30.17 -6.56
CA VAL A 706 -23.62 -29.13 -7.05
C VAL A 706 -22.90 -27.79 -7.15
N LEU A 707 -23.10 -27.09 -8.26
CA LEU A 707 -22.67 -25.72 -8.49
C LEU A 707 -23.91 -24.86 -8.71
N THR A 708 -24.07 -23.79 -7.94
CA THR A 708 -25.19 -22.84 -8.04
C THR A 708 -24.65 -21.43 -8.24
N SER A 709 -25.13 -20.72 -9.27
CA SER A 709 -24.73 -19.35 -9.56
C SER A 709 -25.80 -18.36 -9.12
N VAL A 710 -25.37 -17.28 -8.46
CA VAL A 710 -26.15 -16.06 -8.24
C VAL A 710 -25.74 -15.04 -9.32
N ALA A 711 -26.73 -14.55 -10.06
CA ALA A 711 -26.53 -13.61 -11.17
C ALA A 711 -26.01 -12.24 -10.70
N SER A 712 -25.39 -11.49 -11.61
CA SER A 712 -24.98 -10.11 -11.37
C SER A 712 -26.17 -9.16 -11.36
N VAL A 713 -26.01 -8.04 -10.66
CA VAL A 713 -26.88 -6.87 -10.76
C VAL A 713 -26.22 -5.88 -11.72
N ALA A 714 -26.97 -5.41 -12.72
CA ALA A 714 -26.43 -4.60 -13.80
C ALA A 714 -25.72 -3.31 -13.34
N ASP A 715 -24.78 -2.85 -14.17
CA ASP A 715 -24.03 -1.59 -14.03
C ASP A 715 -23.28 -1.37 -12.70
N MET A 716 -22.97 -2.45 -11.98
CA MET A 716 -22.20 -2.41 -10.74
C MET A 716 -20.89 -3.21 -10.81
N THR A 717 -19.81 -2.62 -10.29
CA THR A 717 -18.48 -3.24 -10.22
C THR A 717 -17.89 -3.14 -8.80
N SER A 718 -17.06 -4.12 -8.46
CA SER A 718 -16.35 -4.23 -7.18
C SER A 718 -14.84 -4.32 -7.37
N LEU A 719 -14.09 -3.82 -6.39
CA LEU A 719 -12.65 -4.00 -6.26
C LEU A 719 -12.29 -4.97 -5.12
N ALA A 720 -13.21 -5.18 -4.18
CA ALA A 720 -13.03 -6.10 -3.05
C ALA A 720 -14.30 -6.87 -2.73
N VAL A 721 -14.16 -8.09 -2.21
CA VAL A 721 -15.27 -8.85 -1.61
C VAL A 721 -14.80 -9.80 -0.51
N ALA A 722 -15.54 -9.85 0.59
CA ALA A 722 -15.27 -10.74 1.73
C ALA A 722 -16.53 -11.50 2.16
N LEU A 723 -16.37 -12.81 2.42
CA LEU A 723 -17.39 -13.69 3.00
C LEU A 723 -17.41 -13.54 4.53
N SER A 724 -18.59 -13.51 5.15
CA SER A 724 -18.74 -13.45 6.61
C SER A 724 -18.34 -14.78 7.30
N PRO A 725 -17.97 -14.77 8.59
CA PRO A 725 -17.50 -15.98 9.28
C PRO A 725 -18.54 -17.09 9.39
N ASP A 726 -19.84 -16.74 9.35
CA ASP A 726 -20.97 -17.68 9.32
C ASP A 726 -21.32 -18.17 7.91
N GLY A 727 -20.61 -17.71 6.87
CA GLY A 727 -20.87 -18.04 5.46
C GLY A 727 -22.17 -17.47 4.88
N THR A 728 -22.93 -16.64 5.62
CA THR A 728 -24.27 -16.20 5.17
C THR A 728 -24.27 -14.92 4.33
N LYS A 729 -23.22 -14.10 4.41
CA LYS A 729 -23.16 -12.75 3.79
C LYS A 729 -21.90 -12.53 2.96
N LEU A 730 -22.04 -11.80 1.86
CA LEU A 730 -20.92 -11.17 1.15
C LEU A 730 -20.94 -9.66 1.39
N ALA A 731 -19.79 -9.10 1.75
CA ALA A 731 -19.54 -7.67 1.75
C ALA A 731 -18.78 -7.31 0.47
N PHE A 732 -19.40 -6.53 -0.42
CA PHE A 732 -18.80 -6.05 -1.67
C PHE A 732 -18.40 -4.58 -1.56
N GLY A 733 -17.13 -4.31 -1.86
CA GLY A 733 -16.51 -2.99 -1.89
C GLY A 733 -16.20 -2.53 -3.30
N GLY A 734 -16.67 -1.34 -3.68
CA GLY A 734 -16.51 -0.84 -5.05
C GLY A 734 -17.21 0.49 -5.26
N ARG A 735 -17.91 0.63 -6.40
CA ARG A 735 -18.87 1.71 -6.60
C ARG A 735 -20.29 1.19 -6.33
N PRO A 736 -21.18 2.00 -5.73
CA PRO A 736 -20.98 3.36 -5.21
C PRO A 736 -20.45 3.42 -3.75
N GLY A 737 -20.01 2.30 -3.16
CA GLY A 737 -19.53 2.24 -1.77
C GLY A 737 -19.41 0.80 -1.26
N LEU A 738 -19.84 0.57 -0.01
CA LEU A 738 -19.96 -0.77 0.58
C LEU A 738 -21.42 -1.27 0.45
N SER A 739 -21.59 -2.56 0.14
CA SER A 739 -22.90 -3.22 0.09
C SER A 739 -22.84 -4.64 0.66
N LEU A 740 -23.89 -5.06 1.36
CA LEU A 740 -24.01 -6.40 1.95
C LEU A 740 -25.09 -7.21 1.24
N TRP A 741 -24.84 -8.51 1.05
CA TRP A 741 -25.67 -9.41 0.24
C TRP A 741 -25.80 -10.78 0.89
N GLU A 742 -26.95 -11.44 0.73
CA GLU A 742 -27.29 -12.75 1.26
C GLU A 742 -26.84 -13.87 0.30
N VAL A 743 -25.89 -14.70 0.72
CA VAL A 743 -25.15 -15.66 -0.14
C VAL A 743 -26.07 -16.65 -0.86
N SER A 744 -27.14 -17.10 -0.20
CA SER A 744 -28.04 -18.14 -0.70
C SER A 744 -29.12 -17.65 -1.67
N THR A 745 -29.39 -16.35 -1.71
CA THR A 745 -30.54 -15.78 -2.46
C THR A 745 -30.15 -14.68 -3.45
N GLY A 746 -28.97 -14.08 -3.32
CA GLY A 746 -28.62 -12.86 -4.04
C GLY A 746 -29.32 -11.60 -3.52
N ARG A 747 -30.07 -11.69 -2.41
CA ARG A 747 -30.81 -10.56 -1.85
C ARG A 747 -29.87 -9.53 -1.24
N GLN A 748 -30.00 -8.28 -1.65
CA GLN A 748 -29.28 -7.19 -1.02
C GLN A 748 -29.81 -6.93 0.41
N LEU A 749 -28.90 -6.75 1.35
CA LEU A 749 -29.18 -6.56 2.78
C LEU A 749 -29.02 -5.11 3.24
N ALA A 750 -27.97 -4.44 2.74
CA ALA A 750 -27.59 -3.10 3.15
C ALA A 750 -26.70 -2.43 2.08
N GLN A 751 -26.62 -1.10 2.10
CA GLN A 751 -25.72 -0.31 1.27
C GLN A 751 -25.46 1.05 1.90
N THR A 752 -24.22 1.52 1.79
CA THR A 752 -23.87 2.92 2.06
C THR A 752 -23.06 3.47 0.88
N PRO A 753 -23.40 4.67 0.35
CA PRO A 753 -22.53 5.35 -0.60
C PRO A 753 -21.25 5.79 0.11
N PHE A 754 -20.11 5.79 -0.59
CA PHE A 754 -18.85 6.21 -0.01
C PHE A 754 -17.96 6.94 -1.01
N ALA A 755 -17.29 8.01 -0.57
CA ALA A 755 -16.43 8.83 -1.43
C ALA A 755 -15.23 8.07 -2.03
N PHE A 756 -14.87 6.92 -1.44
CA PHE A 756 -13.77 6.06 -1.86
C PHE A 756 -14.23 4.61 -1.99
N SER A 757 -13.83 3.94 -3.07
CA SER A 757 -14.02 2.50 -3.23
C SER A 757 -12.95 1.73 -2.43
N PRO A 758 -13.32 0.86 -1.47
CA PRO A 758 -12.35 0.00 -0.83
C PRO A 758 -11.84 -1.09 -1.80
N GLU A 759 -10.52 -1.23 -1.86
CA GLU A 759 -9.76 -2.23 -2.64
C GLU A 759 -9.44 -3.49 -1.81
N THR A 760 -9.71 -3.47 -0.50
CA THR A 760 -9.50 -4.61 0.40
C THR A 760 -10.55 -4.62 1.53
N LEU A 761 -11.05 -5.79 1.92
CA LEU A 761 -12.10 -5.99 2.94
C LEU A 761 -11.85 -7.24 3.78
N ALA A 762 -12.16 -7.18 5.08
CA ALA A 762 -12.23 -8.34 5.98
C ALA A 762 -13.33 -8.16 7.03
N TRP A 763 -14.03 -9.24 7.36
CA TRP A 763 -15.03 -9.25 8.44
C TRP A 763 -14.38 -9.42 9.82
N SER A 764 -15.04 -8.89 10.85
CA SER A 764 -14.80 -9.28 12.24
C SER A 764 -15.25 -10.71 12.49
N GLU A 765 -14.61 -11.39 13.44
CA GLU A 765 -14.89 -12.78 13.85
C GLU A 765 -16.36 -12.99 14.30
N ASP A 766 -16.98 -11.97 14.89
CA ASP A 766 -18.38 -11.99 15.33
C ASP A 766 -19.40 -11.71 14.20
N GLY A 767 -18.94 -11.42 12.97
CA GLY A 767 -19.79 -11.11 11.83
C GLY A 767 -20.58 -9.80 11.96
N ARG A 768 -20.26 -8.93 12.92
CA ARG A 768 -20.95 -7.65 13.18
C ARG A 768 -20.30 -6.43 12.54
N ARG A 769 -19.08 -6.57 12.01
CA ARG A 769 -18.30 -5.47 11.45
C ARG A 769 -17.48 -5.90 10.23
N VAL A 770 -17.14 -4.95 9.39
CA VAL A 770 -16.20 -5.11 8.26
C VAL A 770 -15.15 -4.01 8.36
N ALA A 771 -13.88 -4.34 8.17
CA ALA A 771 -12.80 -3.38 8.03
C ALA A 771 -12.29 -3.37 6.59
N GLY A 772 -11.72 -2.25 6.15
CA GLY A 772 -11.15 -2.13 4.82
C GLY A 772 -10.54 -0.77 4.51
N GLY A 773 -10.04 -0.65 3.28
CA GLY A 773 -9.40 0.56 2.78
C GLY A 773 -9.11 0.44 1.28
N GLY A 774 -8.43 1.44 0.73
CA GLY A 774 -8.04 1.48 -0.69
C GLY A 774 -7.22 2.72 -0.99
N SER A 775 -7.27 3.21 -2.22
CA SER A 775 -6.64 4.45 -2.72
C SER A 775 -6.93 5.71 -1.90
N GLY A 776 -7.99 5.73 -1.10
CA GLY A 776 -8.24 6.78 -0.11
C GLY A 776 -7.23 6.83 1.06
N GLY A 777 -6.36 5.82 1.21
CA GLY A 777 -5.33 5.71 2.26
C GLY A 777 -5.86 5.45 3.67
N GLN A 778 -7.03 5.99 4.01
CA GLN A 778 -7.73 5.77 5.27
C GLN A 778 -8.15 4.29 5.44
N VAL A 779 -8.12 3.83 6.70
CA VAL A 779 -8.62 2.53 7.15
C VAL A 779 -9.95 2.76 7.86
N PHE A 780 -10.99 2.08 7.39
CA PHE A 780 -12.37 2.20 7.87
C PHE A 780 -12.83 0.93 8.57
N VAL A 781 -13.74 1.07 9.54
CA VAL A 781 -14.59 -0.02 10.04
C VAL A 781 -16.05 0.37 9.89
N TRP A 782 -16.83 -0.48 9.24
CA TRP A 782 -18.28 -0.35 9.09
C TRP A 782 -19.00 -1.28 10.08
N ASP A 783 -20.02 -0.77 10.79
CA ASP A 783 -20.91 -1.62 11.60
C ASP A 783 -21.99 -2.25 10.71
N THR A 784 -22.06 -3.59 10.69
CA THR A 784 -23.00 -4.35 9.85
C THR A 784 -24.24 -4.82 10.59
N SER A 785 -24.43 -4.39 11.85
CA SER A 785 -25.66 -4.67 12.61
C SER A 785 -26.81 -3.69 12.32
N VAL A 786 -26.55 -2.62 11.55
CA VAL A 786 -27.57 -1.65 11.07
C VAL A 786 -27.49 -1.46 9.54
N PRO A 787 -28.63 -1.32 8.81
CA PRO A 787 -28.61 -1.24 7.34
C PRO A 787 -27.91 -0.01 6.73
N SER A 788 -27.64 1.03 7.54
CA SER A 788 -26.98 2.27 7.13
C SER A 788 -25.45 2.17 7.05
N LEU A 789 -24.85 1.09 7.58
CA LEU A 789 -23.41 0.81 7.57
C LEU A 789 -22.55 2.03 7.99
N PRO A 790 -22.71 2.57 9.21
CA PRO A 790 -21.93 3.71 9.68
C PRO A 790 -20.44 3.35 9.75
N ALA A 791 -19.59 4.26 9.29
CA ALA A 791 -18.16 4.05 9.10
C ALA A 791 -17.31 4.89 10.07
N THR A 792 -16.36 4.25 10.75
CA THR A 792 -15.37 4.89 11.62
C THR A 792 -13.99 4.82 10.96
N VAL A 793 -13.28 5.96 10.84
CA VAL A 793 -11.86 5.97 10.44
C VAL A 793 -11.01 5.58 11.66
N ILE A 794 -10.30 4.46 11.57
CA ILE A 794 -9.45 3.94 12.67
C ILE A 794 -7.95 4.19 12.45
N GLY A 795 -7.56 4.57 11.24
CA GLY A 795 -6.15 4.70 10.86
C GLY A 795 -5.97 5.10 9.39
N PHE A 796 -4.74 5.02 8.90
CA PHE A 796 -4.40 5.32 7.51
C PHE A 796 -3.04 4.72 7.09
N HIS A 797 -2.80 4.70 5.78
CA HIS A 797 -1.52 4.50 5.12
C HIS A 797 -1.17 5.72 4.26
N ASP A 798 0.13 5.88 3.97
CA ASP A 798 0.66 6.99 3.17
C ASP A 798 0.39 6.80 1.66
N ASN A 799 -0.22 5.66 1.29
CA ASN A 799 -0.59 5.22 -0.05
C ASN A 799 -1.80 4.26 0.05
N THR A 800 -2.27 3.67 -1.05
CA THR A 800 -3.35 2.68 -1.07
C THR A 800 -3.19 1.60 0.00
N VAL A 801 -4.23 1.36 0.79
CA VAL A 801 -4.36 0.16 1.63
C VAL A 801 -4.70 -1.03 0.73
N SER A 802 -3.84 -2.05 0.72
CA SER A 802 -3.92 -3.24 -0.15
C SER A 802 -4.31 -4.51 0.60
N ALA A 803 -4.00 -4.59 1.90
CA ALA A 803 -4.33 -5.74 2.75
C ALA A 803 -5.08 -5.30 4.02
N VAL A 804 -6.04 -6.10 4.47
CA VAL A 804 -6.70 -5.97 5.78
C VAL A 804 -6.99 -7.34 6.37
N SER A 805 -6.84 -7.49 7.69
CA SER A 805 -7.18 -8.72 8.43
C SER A 805 -7.59 -8.39 9.86
N TRP A 806 -8.68 -8.97 10.34
CA TRP A 806 -9.10 -8.84 11.74
C TRP A 806 -8.32 -9.80 12.64
N GLY A 807 -7.90 -9.29 13.81
CA GLY A 807 -7.35 -10.12 14.87
C GLY A 807 -8.46 -10.81 15.67
N PRO A 808 -8.25 -12.06 16.13
CA PRO A 808 -9.20 -12.78 16.98
C PRO A 808 -9.56 -11.98 18.24
N GLY A 809 -10.83 -12.05 18.64
CA GLY A 809 -11.39 -11.26 19.74
C GLY A 809 -11.82 -9.83 19.38
N GLY A 810 -11.70 -9.42 18.11
CA GLY A 810 -12.41 -8.24 17.59
C GLY A 810 -11.91 -6.85 18.03
N ASN A 811 -10.69 -6.74 18.57
CA ASN A 811 -10.11 -5.48 19.06
C ASN A 811 -8.84 -5.03 18.33
N LEU A 812 -8.35 -5.82 17.36
CA LEU A 812 -7.18 -5.52 16.53
C LEU A 812 -7.53 -5.63 15.05
N VAL A 813 -7.03 -4.70 14.24
CA VAL A 813 -7.10 -4.76 12.78
C VAL A 813 -5.68 -4.60 12.24
N ALA A 814 -5.19 -5.58 11.48
CA ALA A 814 -3.95 -5.46 10.72
C ALA A 814 -4.24 -4.91 9.32
N THR A 815 -3.42 -3.97 8.84
CA THR A 815 -3.45 -3.47 7.47
C THR A 815 -2.07 -3.36 6.85
N GLY A 816 -2.02 -3.62 5.54
CA GLY A 816 -0.84 -3.45 4.71
C GLY A 816 -1.12 -2.51 3.53
N GLY A 817 -0.12 -1.76 3.09
CA GLY A 817 -0.28 -0.77 2.02
C GLY A 817 0.81 -0.76 0.96
N ARG A 818 0.59 0.04 -0.09
CA ARG A 818 1.57 0.40 -1.14
C ARG A 818 2.69 1.32 -0.64
N ASP A 819 2.67 1.71 0.63
CA ASP A 819 3.76 2.37 1.37
C ASP A 819 4.74 1.36 2.02
N GLY A 820 4.49 0.06 1.85
CA GLY A 820 5.29 -1.04 2.41
C GLY A 820 5.18 -1.20 3.92
N ALA A 821 4.33 -0.40 4.57
CA ALA A 821 4.07 -0.51 6.00
C ALA A 821 3.06 -1.63 6.29
N LEU A 822 3.30 -2.32 7.40
CA LEU A 822 2.33 -3.17 8.09
C LEU A 822 1.99 -2.49 9.41
N ARG A 823 0.71 -2.20 9.63
CA ARG A 823 0.19 -1.48 10.79
C ARG A 823 -0.85 -2.35 11.48
N VAL A 824 -0.83 -2.39 12.82
CA VAL A 824 -1.88 -3.01 13.62
C VAL A 824 -2.52 -1.94 14.47
N TRP A 825 -3.78 -1.66 14.21
CA TRP A 825 -4.60 -0.68 14.92
C TRP A 825 -5.26 -1.33 16.13
N ARG A 826 -5.40 -0.57 17.23
CA ARG A 826 -6.40 -0.92 18.26
C ARG A 826 -7.74 -0.36 17.82
N PHE A 827 -8.78 -1.15 17.98
CA PHE A 827 -10.15 -0.71 17.76
C PHE A 827 -11.00 -1.02 18.98
N THR A 828 -11.78 -0.04 19.41
CA THR A 828 -12.73 -0.14 20.52
C THR A 828 -14.10 0.30 19.99
N PRO A 829 -15.20 -0.41 20.33
CA PRO A 829 -16.55 -0.11 19.87
C PRO A 829 -17.05 1.31 20.10
#